data_AF-A0AAV1SR16-F1
#
_entry.id   AF-A0AAV1SR16-F1
#
_cell.length_a   1.000
_cell.length_b   1.000
_cell.length_c   1.000
_cell.angle_alpha   90.00
_cell.angle_beta   90.00
_cell.angle_gamma   90.00
#
_symmetry.space_group_name_H-M   'P 1'
#
loop_
_entity.id
_entity.type
_entity.pdbx_description
1 polymer ?
#
loop_
_entity_poly.entity_id
_entity_poly.type
_entity_poly.pdbx_seq_one_letter_code
_entity_poly.pdbx_strand_id
1 'polypeptide(L)'
;MSKFEYPTVSPTDIISILAESQIATVMEKDLKNPTPDFVSDIYTRLLIYLDLLHDGYEGQIEFSALEQLENPQYHVGSARTMNHYIKIKQVIALLQCPADFTLRDLLKPQGDRTQFFIGAILNFCLHKDTKMNELRPLGEELTLLDEQRRDLEDKITQLNAEITEYNGARERELPLVQEVDGKVKELRQKIADLNNHQMSLRASYRKLKERSSEMDGEISRAEFDLVQSVQENANLRSKIVQSPDKLQRALEEKKSVREETRNAERLAMQSFEAKTAVLEVYTKAFKKMSKHFNQMQAIHEQVNSAKSIEKDYKAVKAKLSDDGLIDKSLDAKLVELQMKAQQLNDLKKLLEKERDLKCEEATKEFNNTKSEVESRRHDLEARQRKVEAVLTEVDAITSKINVVNESGAAKIQKLVQKREEIADQFQQYKNSIQSVLAAVDFLLASGSSAGKGVLFVGLGIESVCIDVCSSLVKMCLFGVREEQMVSQTVDLLKNELPLEQQSVVLPEDVVTGLVLVDIINGFCSVGAGNLAPREPNRQITGMINESARLARLFCDKKLPVLAFLDSHQPNKPEEPYPPHCIAGTEETNLVPALQFIENEPNVTIQRKDCFDGFFGSIKDDGSNVFVDWVKNNHIKAILVVGICTDICVLDFVCSTISARNRGFLAPLEDVIVYSHGCATFDVPLHVARNTKGALAHPQLLMHHVGLYMAKGRGAIIANEVSLVAPKKP
;
A
#
# COMPACT_ATOMS: atom_id res chain seq x y z
N MET A 1 18.28 65.40 9.96
CA MET A 1 19.18 64.31 9.55
C MET A 1 20.10 64.01 10.72
N SER A 2 20.14 62.78 11.19
CA SER A 2 21.21 62.33 12.09
C SER A 2 22.54 62.39 11.34
N LYS A 3 23.64 62.71 12.05
CA LYS A 3 24.96 62.35 11.56
C LYS A 3 25.09 60.83 11.71
N PHE A 4 25.26 60.12 10.61
CA PHE A 4 25.71 58.73 10.67
C PHE A 4 27.22 58.77 10.92
N GLU A 5 27.61 58.57 12.17
CA GLU A 5 29.02 58.44 12.55
C GLU A 5 29.44 56.99 12.29
N TYR A 6 30.58 56.79 11.63
CA TYR A 6 31.05 55.46 11.25
C TYR A 6 31.36 54.63 12.51
N PRO A 7 30.87 53.38 12.65
CA PRO A 7 31.05 52.60 13.89
C PRO A 7 32.52 52.44 14.30
N THR A 8 32.89 53.00 15.45
CA THR A 8 34.22 52.85 16.06
C THR A 8 34.16 51.82 17.19
N VAL A 9 34.82 50.69 17.00
CA VAL A 9 35.00 49.65 18.02
C VAL A 9 36.09 50.10 19.01
N SER A 10 35.90 49.93 20.33
CA SER A 10 36.92 50.37 21.30
C SER A 10 38.14 49.43 21.30
N PRO A 11 39.32 49.87 21.77
CA PRO A 11 40.52 49.02 21.80
C PRO A 11 40.35 47.77 22.68
N THR A 12 39.50 47.85 23.72
CA THR A 12 39.16 46.70 24.58
C THR A 12 38.26 45.72 23.82
N ASP A 13 37.23 46.22 23.14
CA ASP A 13 36.31 45.36 22.38
C ASP A 13 37.02 44.69 21.19
N ILE A 14 37.94 45.40 20.51
CA ILE A 14 38.80 44.83 19.46
C ILE A 14 39.54 43.59 19.99
N ILE A 15 40.11 43.65 21.19
CA ILE A 15 40.84 42.53 21.81
C ILE A 15 39.89 41.37 22.14
N SER A 16 38.73 41.66 22.74
CA SER A 16 37.72 40.64 23.07
C SER A 16 37.22 39.93 21.82
N ILE A 17 36.79 40.67 20.79
CA ILE A 17 36.25 40.10 19.53
C ILE A 17 37.31 39.25 18.82
N LEU A 18 38.57 39.71 18.75
CA LEU A 18 39.65 38.94 18.12
C LEU A 18 39.93 37.61 18.83
N ALA A 19 39.76 37.56 20.16
CA ALA A 19 39.92 36.34 20.95
C ALA A 19 38.67 35.43 20.87
N GLU A 20 37.47 35.99 20.97
CA GLU A 20 36.19 35.25 20.92
C GLU A 20 35.94 34.62 19.55
N SER A 21 36.20 35.34 18.46
CA SER A 21 36.18 34.81 17.08
C SER A 21 37.40 33.95 16.73
N GLN A 22 38.33 33.72 17.68
CA GLN A 22 39.55 32.92 17.52
C GLN A 22 40.51 33.41 16.41
N ILE A 23 40.42 34.68 16.03
CA ILE A 23 41.21 35.29 14.95
C ILE A 23 42.65 35.51 15.40
N ALA A 24 42.85 36.14 16.56
CA ALA A 24 44.18 36.47 17.11
C ALA A 24 44.14 36.76 18.61
N THR A 25 45.21 36.42 19.33
CA THR A 25 45.44 36.87 20.71
C THR A 25 46.33 38.11 20.69
N VAL A 26 45.78 39.27 21.09
CA VAL A 26 46.44 40.59 20.98
C VAL A 26 46.44 41.30 22.34
N MET A 27 47.53 42.00 22.70
CA MET A 27 47.59 42.81 23.92
C MET A 27 47.38 44.30 23.60
N GLU A 28 46.85 45.08 24.56
CA GLU A 28 46.63 46.54 24.40
C GLU A 28 47.88 47.30 23.95
N LYS A 29 49.06 46.88 24.43
CA LYS A 29 50.37 47.46 24.04
C LYS A 29 50.61 47.39 22.52
N ASP A 30 50.14 46.34 21.86
CA ASP A 30 50.40 46.03 20.45
C ASP A 30 49.47 46.84 19.54
N LEU A 31 48.22 47.07 19.96
CA LEU A 31 47.32 48.03 19.31
C LEU A 31 47.75 49.49 19.53
N LYS A 32 48.41 49.80 20.66
CA LYS A 32 48.85 51.16 21.02
C LYS A 32 50.14 51.56 20.31
N ASN A 33 51.10 50.64 20.20
CA ASN A 33 52.38 50.82 19.51
C ASN A 33 52.59 49.71 18.46
N PRO A 34 51.79 49.68 17.38
CA PRO A 34 51.86 48.62 16.38
C PRO A 34 53.20 48.55 15.66
N THR A 35 53.70 47.33 15.43
CA THR A 35 54.84 47.06 14.53
C THR A 35 54.33 46.68 13.13
N PRO A 36 55.13 46.90 12.06
CA PRO A 36 54.75 46.48 10.70
C PRO A 36 54.45 44.98 10.60
N ASP A 37 55.22 44.14 11.31
CA ASP A 37 55.05 42.68 11.32
C ASP A 37 53.72 42.27 11.99
N PHE A 38 53.39 42.88 13.14
CA PHE A 38 52.11 42.68 13.81
C PHE A 38 50.93 43.10 12.92
N VAL A 39 51.05 44.26 12.25
CA VAL A 39 50.00 44.79 11.37
C VAL A 39 49.83 43.93 10.11
N SER A 40 50.90 43.32 9.60
CA SER A 40 50.79 42.30 8.56
C SER A 40 50.11 41.03 9.08
N ASP A 41 50.56 40.46 10.21
CA ASP A 41 49.99 39.23 10.76
C ASP A 41 48.48 39.37 11.05
N ILE A 42 48.06 40.46 11.71
CA ILE A 42 46.64 40.66 12.06
C ILE A 42 45.74 40.86 10.84
N TYR A 43 46.16 41.61 9.81
CA TYR A 43 45.37 41.73 8.58
C TYR A 43 45.36 40.43 7.78
N THR A 44 46.42 39.62 7.81
CA THR A 44 46.43 38.30 7.18
C THR A 44 45.36 37.41 7.81
N ARG A 45 45.30 37.36 9.15
CA ARG A 45 44.29 36.59 9.91
C ARG A 45 42.87 37.07 9.64
N LEU A 46 42.64 38.38 9.63
CA LEU A 46 41.33 38.96 9.31
C LEU A 46 40.89 38.66 7.87
N LEU A 47 41.80 38.66 6.90
CA LEU A 47 41.49 38.32 5.51
C LEU A 47 41.24 36.81 5.31
N ILE A 48 41.91 35.94 6.08
CA ILE A 48 41.60 34.49 6.11
C ILE A 48 40.20 34.27 6.73
N TYR A 49 39.88 34.93 7.85
CA TYR A 49 38.56 34.82 8.50
C TYR A 49 37.39 35.32 7.62
N LEU A 50 37.66 36.22 6.69
CA LEU A 50 36.71 36.68 5.69
C LEU A 50 36.64 35.82 4.42
N ASP A 51 37.37 34.69 4.36
CA ASP A 51 37.50 33.80 3.20
C ASP A 51 38.13 34.48 1.95
N LEU A 52 38.88 35.57 2.16
CA LEU A 52 39.52 36.38 1.10
C LEU A 52 40.98 36.00 0.84
N LEU A 53 41.57 35.19 1.73
CA LEU A 53 42.84 34.50 1.59
C LEU A 53 42.67 33.04 2.05
N HIS A 54 43.41 32.12 1.45
CA HIS A 54 43.41 30.72 1.88
C HIS A 54 44.28 30.57 3.14
N ASP A 55 43.97 29.59 3.99
CA ASP A 55 44.89 29.21 5.06
C ASP A 55 46.22 28.70 4.46
N GLY A 56 47.33 29.05 5.08
CA GLY A 56 48.67 28.88 4.51
C GLY A 56 49.07 29.88 3.41
N TYR A 57 48.44 31.07 3.33
CA TYR A 57 48.86 32.13 2.39
C TYR A 57 50.25 32.70 2.73
N GLU A 58 51.31 32.06 2.24
CA GLU A 58 52.70 32.56 2.31
C GLU A 58 52.95 33.78 1.39
N GLY A 59 51.91 34.45 0.89
CA GLY A 59 52.07 35.52 -0.08
C GLY A 59 52.78 35.07 -1.36
N GLN A 60 52.43 33.87 -1.85
CA GLN A 60 52.92 33.35 -3.13
C GLN A 60 52.57 34.33 -4.26
N ILE A 61 53.56 34.58 -5.12
CA ILE A 61 53.42 35.43 -6.31
C ILE A 61 53.44 34.48 -7.50
N GLU A 62 52.51 34.67 -8.44
CA GLU A 62 52.45 33.89 -9.66
C GLU A 62 53.77 34.06 -10.45
N PHE A 63 54.44 32.97 -10.83
CA PHE A 63 55.77 33.02 -11.45
C PHE A 63 55.78 33.88 -12.74
N SER A 64 54.70 33.83 -13.50
CA SER A 64 54.41 34.66 -14.69
C SER A 64 54.46 36.18 -14.43
N ALA A 65 54.13 36.63 -13.21
CA ALA A 65 54.21 38.04 -12.82
C ALA A 65 55.63 38.44 -12.37
N LEU A 66 56.45 37.48 -11.93
CA LEU A 66 57.85 37.71 -11.58
C LEU A 66 58.77 37.78 -12.82
N GLU A 67 58.44 37.07 -13.91
CA GLU A 67 59.19 37.09 -15.17
C GLU A 67 59.31 38.48 -15.82
N GLN A 68 58.45 39.44 -15.43
CA GLN A 68 58.46 40.82 -15.94
C GLN A 68 59.41 41.76 -15.19
N LEU A 69 60.14 41.28 -14.17
CA LEU A 69 61.04 42.07 -13.34
C LEU A 69 62.50 41.66 -13.54
N GLU A 70 63.41 42.65 -13.67
CA GLU A 70 64.84 42.38 -13.65
C GLU A 70 65.26 41.90 -12.25
N ASN A 71 65.86 40.71 -12.16
CA ASN A 71 66.29 40.07 -10.90
C ASN A 71 65.14 39.81 -9.89
N PRO A 72 64.14 38.97 -10.23
CA PRO A 72 62.91 38.82 -9.44
C PRO A 72 63.13 38.42 -7.97
N GLN A 73 64.23 37.71 -7.68
CA GLN A 73 64.60 37.27 -6.33
C GLN A 73 64.73 38.42 -5.32
N TYR A 74 65.08 39.63 -5.75
CA TYR A 74 65.17 40.80 -4.86
C TYR A 74 63.80 41.49 -4.66
N HIS A 75 62.80 41.17 -5.47
CA HIS A 75 61.49 41.83 -5.45
C HIS A 75 60.42 41.07 -4.66
N VAL A 76 60.66 39.80 -4.29
CA VAL A 76 59.69 38.92 -3.59
C VAL A 76 59.07 39.59 -2.34
N GLY A 77 59.89 40.18 -1.46
CA GLY A 77 59.39 40.85 -0.26
C GLY A 77 58.53 42.09 -0.55
N SER A 78 58.97 42.91 -1.52
CA SER A 78 58.25 44.11 -1.96
C SER A 78 56.91 43.75 -2.63
N ALA A 79 56.90 42.73 -3.49
CA ALA A 79 55.71 42.26 -4.18
C ALA A 79 54.70 41.59 -3.22
N ARG A 80 55.16 40.77 -2.26
CA ARG A 80 54.33 40.25 -1.15
C ARG A 80 53.65 41.39 -0.39
N THR A 81 54.43 42.42 -0.01
CA THR A 81 53.94 43.58 0.73
C THR A 81 52.92 44.40 -0.10
N MET A 82 53.19 44.59 -1.40
CA MET A 82 52.30 45.33 -2.29
C MET A 82 50.98 44.58 -2.53
N ASN A 83 51.03 43.27 -2.77
CA ASN A 83 49.84 42.42 -2.90
C ASN A 83 48.97 42.49 -1.64
N HIS A 84 49.60 42.44 -0.46
CA HIS A 84 48.90 42.55 0.81
C HIS A 84 48.24 43.93 0.99
N TYR A 85 48.95 45.03 0.73
CA TYR A 85 48.40 46.37 0.73
C TYR A 85 47.22 46.53 -0.25
N ILE A 86 47.32 45.98 -1.47
CA ILE A 86 46.24 45.99 -2.47
C ILE A 86 45.00 45.27 -1.92
N LYS A 87 45.16 44.07 -1.34
CA LYS A 87 44.06 43.29 -0.76
C LYS A 87 43.37 44.01 0.41
N ILE A 88 44.14 44.53 1.38
CA ILE A 88 43.57 45.29 2.49
C ILE A 88 42.85 46.54 1.97
N LYS A 89 43.45 47.28 1.03
CA LYS A 89 42.83 48.48 0.46
C LYS A 89 41.53 48.16 -0.29
N GLN A 90 41.46 47.05 -1.02
CA GLN A 90 40.23 46.59 -1.67
C GLN A 90 39.12 46.33 -0.64
N VAL A 91 39.42 45.65 0.46
CA VAL A 91 38.44 45.40 1.53
C VAL A 91 38.00 46.70 2.20
N ILE A 92 38.93 47.56 2.64
CA ILE A 92 38.61 48.85 3.26
C ILE A 92 37.76 49.76 2.34
N ALA A 93 37.96 49.71 1.03
CA ALA A 93 37.13 50.42 0.06
C ALA A 93 35.71 49.82 -0.06
N LEU A 94 35.57 48.48 -0.05
CA LEU A 94 34.26 47.81 -0.05
C LEU A 94 33.44 48.09 1.22
N LEU A 95 34.12 48.26 2.36
CA LEU A 95 33.51 48.67 3.63
C LEU A 95 33.09 50.16 3.69
N GLN A 96 33.33 50.92 2.62
CA GLN A 96 33.02 52.36 2.52
C GLN A 96 33.61 53.19 3.67
N CYS A 97 34.79 52.81 4.16
CA CYS A 97 35.46 53.50 5.27
C CYS A 97 35.73 54.98 4.91
N PRO A 98 35.45 55.94 5.81
CA PRO A 98 35.64 57.37 5.56
C PRO A 98 37.12 57.83 5.55
N ALA A 99 38.07 56.90 5.66
CA ALA A 99 39.50 57.17 5.63
C ALA A 99 40.19 56.20 4.67
N ASP A 100 41.06 56.72 3.80
CA ASP A 100 41.86 55.90 2.89
C ASP A 100 42.89 55.03 3.63
N PHE A 101 42.95 53.75 3.27
CA PHE A 101 44.08 52.87 3.60
C PHE A 101 45.25 53.14 2.65
N THR A 102 46.43 53.34 3.20
CA THR A 102 47.66 53.71 2.46
C THR A 102 48.81 52.75 2.77
N LEU A 103 49.81 52.68 1.90
CA LEU A 103 50.99 51.83 2.14
C LEU A 103 51.76 52.23 3.43
N ARG A 104 51.59 53.47 3.91
CA ARG A 104 52.13 53.92 5.20
C ARG A 104 51.49 53.17 6.38
N ASP A 105 50.22 52.82 6.29
CA ASP A 105 49.48 52.12 7.36
C ASP A 105 49.96 50.67 7.57
N LEU A 106 50.64 50.10 6.56
CA LEU A 106 51.31 48.81 6.66
C LEU A 106 52.80 48.95 7.03
N LEU A 107 53.54 49.88 6.40
CA LEU A 107 54.99 50.01 6.58
C LEU A 107 55.42 50.83 7.82
N LYS A 108 54.59 51.78 8.26
CA LYS A 108 54.84 52.68 9.42
C LYS A 108 53.50 52.97 10.12
N PRO A 109 52.87 51.93 10.71
CA PRO A 109 51.54 52.03 11.32
C PRO A 109 51.48 53.04 12.47
N GLN A 110 50.27 53.50 12.79
CA GLN A 110 49.99 54.42 13.88
C GLN A 110 48.78 53.88 14.66
N GLY A 111 48.88 53.78 15.99
CA GLY A 111 47.89 53.11 16.85
C GLY A 111 46.44 53.46 16.50
N ASP A 112 46.10 54.74 16.51
CA ASP A 112 44.75 55.25 16.23
C ASP A 112 44.20 54.80 14.86
N ARG A 113 45.04 54.81 13.81
CA ARG A 113 44.66 54.38 12.45
C ARG A 113 44.57 52.87 12.33
N THR A 114 45.51 52.13 12.94
CA THR A 114 45.48 50.67 13.00
C THR A 114 44.23 50.17 13.74
N GLN A 115 43.88 50.78 14.88
CA GLN A 115 42.66 50.47 15.63
C GLN A 115 41.41 50.80 14.82
N PHE A 116 41.35 51.96 14.16
CA PHE A 116 40.21 52.34 13.31
C PHE A 116 39.95 51.33 12.18
N PHE A 117 40.98 50.93 11.44
CA PHE A 117 40.83 49.98 10.33
C PHE A 117 40.56 48.54 10.77
N ILE A 118 41.17 48.08 11.88
CA ILE A 118 40.83 46.78 12.46
C ILE A 118 39.38 46.76 12.96
N GLY A 119 38.95 47.81 13.68
CA GLY A 119 37.56 47.95 14.15
C GLY A 119 36.54 47.98 13.01
N ALA A 120 36.85 48.66 11.90
CA ALA A 120 36.02 48.68 10.70
C ALA A 120 35.83 47.27 10.09
N ILE A 121 36.91 46.49 9.99
CA ILE A 121 36.85 45.11 9.49
C ILE A 121 36.10 44.20 10.47
N LEU A 122 36.37 44.29 11.78
CA LEU A 122 35.70 43.48 12.80
C LEU A 122 34.20 43.74 12.89
N ASN A 123 33.76 44.99 12.72
CA ASN A 123 32.34 45.33 12.63
C ASN A 123 31.65 44.63 11.43
N PHE A 124 32.37 44.45 10.31
CA PHE A 124 31.89 43.66 9.19
C PHE A 124 31.94 42.14 9.46
N CYS A 125 32.96 41.62 10.16
CA CYS A 125 32.99 40.23 10.61
C CYS A 125 31.74 39.90 11.44
N LEU A 126 31.45 40.67 12.49
CA LEU A 126 30.26 40.48 13.33
C LEU A 126 28.94 40.55 12.52
N HIS A 127 28.89 41.39 11.48
CA HIS A 127 27.74 41.45 10.58
C HIS A 127 27.63 40.21 9.67
N LYS A 128 28.76 39.74 9.09
CA LYS A 128 28.86 38.47 8.35
C LYS A 128 28.35 37.34 9.23
N ASP A 129 28.89 37.18 10.44
CA ASP A 129 28.56 36.07 11.33
C ASP A 129 27.09 36.09 11.74
N THR A 130 26.55 37.26 12.07
CA THR A 130 25.11 37.43 12.37
C THR A 130 24.24 36.98 11.19
N LYS A 131 24.57 37.40 9.96
CA LYS A 131 23.80 37.04 8.75
C LYS A 131 24.01 35.59 8.31
N MET A 132 25.20 35.03 8.47
CA MET A 132 25.44 33.60 8.24
C MET A 132 24.71 32.72 9.26
N ASN A 133 24.50 33.20 10.49
CA ASN A 133 23.68 32.52 11.49
C ASN A 133 22.17 32.59 11.16
N GLU A 134 21.68 33.73 10.65
CA GLU A 134 20.31 33.83 10.13
C GLU A 134 20.06 32.91 8.91
N LEU A 135 21.06 32.76 8.03
CA LEU A 135 20.98 31.93 6.82
C LEU A 135 21.27 30.44 7.07
N ARG A 136 21.82 30.07 8.24
CA ARG A 136 22.22 28.69 8.55
C ARG A 136 21.12 27.65 8.33
N PRO A 137 19.85 27.85 8.74
CA PRO A 137 18.80 26.86 8.54
C PRO A 137 18.54 26.57 7.05
N LEU A 138 18.68 27.56 6.17
CA LEU A 138 18.54 27.38 4.71
C LEU A 138 19.74 26.59 4.14
N GLY A 139 20.93 26.75 4.69
CA GLY A 139 22.10 25.93 4.33
C GLY A 139 21.96 24.47 4.77
N GLU A 140 21.41 24.24 5.96
CA GLU A 140 21.09 22.90 6.49
C GLU A 140 19.97 22.24 5.66
N GLU A 141 18.91 22.99 5.29
CA GLU A 141 17.84 22.54 4.40
C GLU A 141 18.34 22.19 2.98
N LEU A 142 19.16 23.04 2.37
CA LEU A 142 19.77 22.78 1.06
C LEU A 142 20.68 21.55 1.08
N THR A 143 21.39 21.31 2.18
CA THR A 143 22.24 20.12 2.35
C THR A 143 21.38 18.86 2.41
N LEU A 144 20.31 18.88 3.21
CA LEU A 144 19.36 17.76 3.30
C LEU A 144 18.67 17.46 1.96
N LEU A 145 18.31 18.50 1.19
CA LEU A 145 17.72 18.33 -0.15
C LEU A 145 18.72 17.75 -1.16
N ASP A 146 20.01 18.06 -1.06
CA ASP A 146 21.05 17.48 -1.93
C ASP A 146 21.34 16.00 -1.58
N GLU A 147 21.29 15.65 -0.29
CA GLU A 147 21.35 14.25 0.17
C GLU A 147 20.13 13.46 -0.31
N GLN A 148 18.91 13.99 -0.12
CA GLN A 148 17.67 13.37 -0.62
C GLN A 148 17.67 13.19 -2.14
N ARG A 149 18.24 14.14 -2.90
CA ARG A 149 18.36 14.00 -4.37
C ARG A 149 19.27 12.83 -4.72
N ARG A 150 20.42 12.68 -4.05
CA ARG A 150 21.36 11.57 -4.28
C ARG A 150 20.75 10.21 -3.93
N ASP A 151 20.05 10.09 -2.80
CA ASP A 151 19.31 8.88 -2.42
C ASP A 151 18.27 8.46 -3.47
N LEU A 152 17.60 9.43 -4.11
CA LEU A 152 16.64 9.18 -5.19
C LEU A 152 17.32 8.80 -6.52
N GLU A 153 18.44 9.43 -6.87
CA GLU A 153 19.25 9.12 -8.05
C GLU A 153 19.81 7.68 -7.98
N ASP A 154 20.32 7.25 -6.82
CA ASP A 154 20.78 5.88 -6.57
C ASP A 154 19.62 4.87 -6.63
N LYS A 155 18.47 5.19 -6.03
CA LYS A 155 17.27 4.34 -6.05
C LYS A 155 16.70 4.17 -7.46
N ILE A 156 16.72 5.22 -8.29
CA ILE A 156 16.36 5.16 -9.72
C ILE A 156 17.35 4.24 -10.46
N THR A 157 18.64 4.34 -10.15
CA THR A 157 19.68 3.49 -10.76
C THR A 157 19.48 2.01 -10.40
N GLN A 158 19.18 1.69 -9.13
CA GLN A 158 18.84 0.33 -8.70
C GLN A 158 17.61 -0.22 -9.44
N LEU A 159 16.50 0.52 -9.47
CA LEU A 159 15.26 0.05 -10.10
C LEU A 159 15.42 -0.19 -11.61
N ASN A 160 16.22 0.61 -12.30
CA ASN A 160 16.54 0.38 -13.72
C ASN A 160 17.36 -0.91 -13.95
N ALA A 161 18.25 -1.27 -13.00
CA ALA A 161 18.98 -2.54 -13.06
C ALA A 161 18.03 -3.73 -12.84
N GLU A 162 17.14 -3.67 -11.85
CA GLU A 162 16.12 -4.70 -11.58
C GLU A 162 15.18 -4.90 -12.78
N ILE A 163 14.68 -3.80 -13.38
CA ILE A 163 13.87 -3.84 -14.62
C ILE A 163 14.63 -4.52 -15.77
N THR A 164 15.94 -4.29 -15.88
CA THR A 164 16.78 -4.93 -16.90
C THR A 164 16.91 -6.44 -16.64
N GLU A 165 17.10 -6.87 -15.39
CA GLU A 165 17.14 -8.29 -15.03
C GLU A 165 15.80 -8.99 -15.30
N TYR A 166 14.67 -8.40 -14.90
CA TYR A 166 13.33 -8.96 -15.12
C TYR A 166 12.99 -9.09 -16.61
N ASN A 167 13.34 -8.11 -17.45
CA ASN A 167 13.15 -8.23 -18.90
C ASN A 167 14.02 -9.36 -19.48
N GLY A 168 15.30 -9.45 -19.08
CA GLY A 168 16.18 -10.53 -19.49
C GLY A 168 15.73 -11.92 -19.01
N ALA A 169 15.08 -12.01 -17.85
CA ALA A 169 14.43 -13.25 -17.39
C ALA A 169 13.23 -13.63 -18.26
N ARG A 170 12.33 -12.67 -18.54
CA ARG A 170 11.15 -12.88 -19.39
C ARG A 170 11.54 -13.33 -20.82
N GLU A 171 12.63 -12.80 -21.37
CA GLU A 171 13.16 -13.24 -22.67
C GLU A 171 13.71 -14.68 -22.66
N ARG A 172 14.33 -15.12 -21.56
CA ARG A 172 14.78 -16.51 -21.38
C ARG A 172 13.61 -17.50 -21.22
N GLU A 173 12.52 -17.07 -20.60
CA GLU A 173 11.34 -17.90 -20.36
C GLU A 173 10.37 -17.96 -21.56
N LEU A 174 10.34 -16.91 -22.40
CA LEU A 174 9.50 -16.82 -23.60
C LEU A 174 9.49 -18.08 -24.49
N PRO A 175 10.62 -18.72 -24.87
CA PRO A 175 10.59 -19.94 -25.66
C PRO A 175 9.94 -21.14 -24.95
N LEU A 176 10.10 -21.25 -23.61
CA LEU A 176 9.47 -22.32 -22.82
C LEU A 176 7.95 -22.12 -22.75
N VAL A 177 7.50 -20.86 -22.59
CA VAL A 177 6.08 -20.52 -22.65
C VAL A 177 5.49 -20.87 -24.03
N GLN A 178 6.19 -20.54 -25.12
CA GLN A 178 5.76 -20.89 -26.48
C GLN A 178 5.69 -22.40 -26.72
N GLU A 179 6.62 -23.19 -26.18
CA GLU A 179 6.58 -24.65 -26.27
C GLU A 179 5.37 -25.25 -25.52
N VAL A 180 5.10 -24.76 -24.31
CA VAL A 180 3.92 -25.18 -23.51
C VAL A 180 2.62 -24.79 -24.21
N ASP A 181 2.54 -23.59 -24.75
CA ASP A 181 1.35 -23.10 -25.47
C ASP A 181 1.09 -23.89 -26.76
N GLY A 182 2.15 -24.37 -27.43
CA GLY A 182 2.08 -25.35 -28.52
C GLY A 182 1.49 -26.69 -28.07
N LYS A 183 2.00 -27.28 -26.98
CA LYS A 183 1.48 -28.53 -26.40
C LYS A 183 0.03 -28.41 -25.95
N VAL A 184 -0.37 -27.27 -25.37
CA VAL A 184 -1.76 -26.99 -24.97
C VAL A 184 -2.68 -26.94 -26.19
N LYS A 185 -2.23 -26.37 -27.32
CA LYS A 185 -3.00 -26.37 -28.58
C LYS A 185 -3.14 -27.78 -29.15
N GLU A 186 -2.07 -28.59 -29.17
CA GLU A 186 -2.15 -30.00 -29.61
C GLU A 186 -3.14 -30.80 -28.75
N LEU A 187 -3.04 -30.71 -27.42
CA LEU A 187 -3.93 -31.42 -26.49
C LEU A 187 -5.39 -31.01 -26.66
N ARG A 188 -5.68 -29.71 -26.86
CA ARG A 188 -7.04 -29.23 -27.14
C ARG A 188 -7.60 -29.81 -28.44
N GLN A 189 -6.81 -29.88 -29.51
CA GLN A 189 -7.23 -30.54 -30.76
C GLN A 189 -7.51 -32.03 -30.55
N LYS A 190 -6.60 -32.73 -29.85
CA LYS A 190 -6.71 -34.16 -29.54
C LYS A 190 -7.98 -34.50 -28.74
N ILE A 191 -8.37 -33.62 -27.80
CA ILE A 191 -9.63 -33.74 -27.05
C ILE A 191 -10.84 -33.56 -27.99
N ALA A 192 -10.83 -32.59 -28.91
CA ALA A 192 -11.90 -32.40 -29.88
C ALA A 192 -12.04 -33.62 -30.82
N ASP A 193 -10.93 -34.17 -31.30
CA ASP A 193 -10.91 -35.36 -32.16
C ASP A 193 -11.45 -36.60 -31.43
N LEU A 194 -11.07 -36.80 -30.17
CA LEU A 194 -11.58 -37.88 -29.32
C LEU A 194 -13.09 -37.74 -29.04
N ASN A 195 -13.58 -36.53 -28.80
CA ASN A 195 -15.02 -36.27 -28.61
C ASN A 195 -15.82 -36.58 -29.89
N ASN A 196 -15.30 -36.18 -31.07
CA ASN A 196 -15.89 -36.55 -32.36
C ASN A 196 -15.92 -38.06 -32.59
N HIS A 197 -14.83 -38.76 -32.23
CA HIS A 197 -14.77 -40.22 -32.28
C HIS A 197 -15.79 -40.88 -31.33
N GLN A 198 -15.94 -40.36 -30.10
CA GLN A 198 -16.92 -40.85 -29.13
C GLN A 198 -18.36 -40.68 -29.63
N MET A 199 -18.69 -39.55 -30.29
CA MET A 199 -20.01 -39.35 -30.91
C MET A 199 -20.27 -40.37 -32.03
N SER A 200 -19.27 -40.66 -32.86
CA SER A 200 -19.36 -41.68 -33.91
C SER A 200 -19.61 -43.08 -33.34
N LEU A 201 -18.87 -43.47 -32.29
CA LEU A 201 -19.11 -44.74 -31.57
C LEU A 201 -20.51 -44.82 -30.97
N ARG A 202 -21.00 -43.74 -30.33
CA ARG A 202 -22.38 -43.65 -29.79
C ARG A 202 -23.47 -43.73 -30.87
N ALA A 203 -23.18 -43.33 -32.10
CA ALA A 203 -24.09 -43.51 -33.24
C ALA A 203 -24.08 -44.97 -33.74
N SER A 204 -22.90 -45.58 -33.86
CA SER A 204 -22.75 -46.99 -34.26
C SER A 204 -23.39 -47.96 -33.25
N TYR A 205 -23.18 -47.74 -31.95
CA TYR A 205 -23.78 -48.52 -30.88
C TYR A 205 -25.33 -48.49 -30.92
N ARG A 206 -25.94 -47.33 -31.22
CA ARG A 206 -27.39 -47.23 -31.38
C ARG A 206 -27.92 -48.10 -32.53
N LYS A 207 -27.28 -48.03 -33.70
CA LYS A 207 -27.64 -48.88 -34.86
C LYS A 207 -27.49 -50.38 -34.58
N LEU A 208 -26.48 -50.78 -33.80
CA LEU A 208 -26.31 -52.18 -33.38
C LEU A 208 -27.40 -52.61 -32.38
N LYS A 209 -27.81 -51.73 -31.47
CA LYS A 209 -28.89 -51.99 -30.52
C LYS A 209 -30.26 -52.09 -31.20
N GLU A 210 -30.54 -51.21 -32.16
CA GLU A 210 -31.75 -51.26 -33.00
C GLU A 210 -31.85 -52.61 -33.73
N ARG A 211 -30.79 -53.02 -34.44
CA ARG A 211 -30.72 -54.34 -35.09
C ARG A 211 -30.87 -55.52 -34.14
N SER A 212 -30.35 -55.43 -32.92
CA SER A 212 -30.58 -56.47 -31.90
C SER A 212 -32.07 -56.62 -31.63
N SER A 213 -32.78 -55.52 -31.37
CA SER A 213 -34.22 -55.55 -31.11
C SER A 213 -35.08 -55.98 -32.32
N GLU A 214 -34.62 -55.73 -33.55
CA GLU A 214 -35.24 -56.29 -34.76
C GLU A 214 -35.11 -57.83 -34.79
N MET A 215 -33.91 -58.35 -34.54
CA MET A 215 -33.66 -59.81 -34.51
C MET A 215 -34.41 -60.50 -33.36
N ASP A 216 -34.46 -59.90 -32.16
CA ASP A 216 -35.25 -60.41 -31.03
C ASP A 216 -36.75 -60.50 -31.41
N GLY A 217 -37.25 -59.52 -32.18
CA GLY A 217 -38.61 -59.49 -32.73
C GLY A 217 -38.86 -60.40 -33.94
N GLU A 218 -37.82 -60.93 -34.58
CA GLU A 218 -37.91 -62.00 -35.60
C GLU A 218 -37.90 -63.38 -34.95
N ILE A 219 -37.02 -63.60 -33.97
CA ILE A 219 -36.97 -64.82 -33.14
C ILE A 219 -38.34 -65.06 -32.48
N SER A 220 -38.91 -64.03 -31.85
CA SER A 220 -40.22 -64.09 -31.20
C SER A 220 -41.36 -64.48 -32.16
N ARG A 221 -41.26 -64.12 -33.45
CA ARG A 221 -42.23 -64.55 -34.48
C ARG A 221 -42.02 -66.00 -34.88
N ALA A 222 -40.77 -66.40 -35.15
CA ALA A 222 -40.44 -67.77 -35.52
C ALA A 222 -40.82 -68.79 -34.42
N GLU A 223 -40.68 -68.42 -33.14
CA GLU A 223 -41.17 -69.24 -32.01
C GLU A 223 -42.70 -69.38 -32.00
N PHE A 224 -43.44 -68.30 -32.27
CA PHE A 224 -44.90 -68.32 -32.35
C PHE A 224 -45.40 -69.20 -33.51
N ASP A 225 -44.84 -69.02 -34.71
CA ASP A 225 -45.19 -69.78 -35.92
C ASP A 225 -44.90 -71.28 -35.74
N LEU A 226 -43.81 -71.62 -35.05
CA LEU A 226 -43.47 -73.00 -34.69
C LEU A 226 -44.49 -73.62 -33.73
N VAL A 227 -44.94 -72.87 -32.70
CA VAL A 227 -45.97 -73.34 -31.76
C VAL A 227 -47.31 -73.58 -32.47
N GLN A 228 -47.73 -72.68 -33.36
CA GLN A 228 -48.92 -72.89 -34.19
C GLN A 228 -48.78 -74.15 -35.06
N SER A 229 -47.64 -74.31 -35.75
CA SER A 229 -47.36 -75.47 -36.61
C SER A 229 -47.41 -76.80 -35.85
N VAL A 230 -46.93 -76.83 -34.60
CA VAL A 230 -47.02 -78.02 -33.73
C VAL A 230 -48.46 -78.33 -33.33
N GLN A 231 -49.27 -77.31 -33.01
CA GLN A 231 -50.68 -77.47 -32.65
C GLN A 231 -51.52 -77.99 -33.84
N GLU A 232 -51.26 -77.51 -35.05
CA GLU A 232 -51.89 -78.03 -36.27
C GLU A 232 -51.50 -79.49 -36.54
N ASN A 233 -50.23 -79.86 -36.30
CA ASN A 233 -49.77 -81.25 -36.41
C ASN A 233 -50.51 -82.18 -35.43
N ALA A 234 -50.76 -81.73 -34.20
CA ALA A 234 -51.54 -82.47 -33.20
C ALA A 234 -53.01 -82.64 -33.65
N ASN A 235 -53.64 -81.58 -34.17
CA ASN A 235 -55.00 -81.61 -34.69
C ASN A 235 -55.15 -82.59 -35.88
N LEU A 236 -54.15 -82.67 -36.77
CA LEU A 236 -54.16 -83.62 -37.89
C LEU A 236 -53.98 -85.08 -37.43
N ARG A 237 -53.13 -85.34 -36.44
CA ARG A 237 -52.91 -86.69 -35.88
C ARG A 237 -54.15 -87.30 -35.22
N SER A 238 -55.12 -86.48 -34.80
CA SER A 238 -56.37 -86.94 -34.18
C SER A 238 -57.39 -87.58 -35.14
N LYS A 239 -57.16 -87.52 -36.47
CA LYS A 239 -58.15 -87.85 -37.50
C LYS A 239 -57.93 -89.19 -38.22
N ILE A 240 -57.16 -90.12 -37.65
CA ILE A 240 -56.76 -91.39 -38.29
C ILE A 240 -57.35 -92.60 -37.53
N VAL A 241 -58.02 -93.50 -38.25
CA VAL A 241 -58.71 -94.71 -37.72
C VAL A 241 -58.13 -95.99 -38.37
N GLN A 242 -58.37 -97.15 -37.77
CA GLN A 242 -57.62 -98.42 -37.95
C GLN A 242 -58.46 -99.62 -38.44
N SER A 243 -57.76 -100.73 -38.78
CA SER A 243 -58.23 -102.11 -39.12
C SER A 243 -58.39 -102.42 -40.62
N PRO A 244 -57.85 -103.56 -41.12
CA PRO A 244 -58.51 -104.89 -41.08
C PRO A 244 -57.70 -105.96 -40.27
N ASP A 245 -58.22 -107.08 -39.75
CA ASP A 245 -59.00 -108.22 -40.33
C ASP A 245 -58.11 -109.14 -41.21
N LYS A 246 -58.10 -110.49 -41.17
CA LYS A 246 -58.94 -111.52 -40.51
C LYS A 246 -58.24 -112.92 -40.56
N LEU A 247 -58.91 -114.00 -40.09
CA LEU A 247 -58.63 -115.45 -40.30
C LEU A 247 -57.45 -116.07 -39.47
N GLN A 248 -57.43 -117.36 -39.10
CA GLN A 248 -58.43 -118.43 -39.27
C GLN A 248 -58.50 -119.43 -38.07
N ARG A 249 -59.68 -120.04 -37.93
CA ARG A 249 -59.98 -121.22 -37.09
C ARG A 249 -59.23 -122.49 -37.54
N ALA A 250 -58.95 -123.39 -36.59
CA ALA A 250 -59.50 -124.77 -36.52
C ALA A 250 -58.48 -125.85 -36.11
N LEU A 251 -58.67 -126.48 -34.94
CA LEU A 251 -58.85 -127.94 -34.80
C LEU A 251 -59.02 -128.35 -33.33
N GLU A 252 -60.28 -128.55 -32.94
CA GLU A 252 -60.66 -129.23 -31.72
C GLU A 252 -60.21 -130.71 -31.71
N GLU A 253 -60.14 -131.29 -30.51
CA GLU A 253 -60.37 -132.71 -30.24
C GLU A 253 -59.60 -133.76 -31.08
N LYS A 254 -58.36 -134.06 -30.67
CA LYS A 254 -58.04 -135.35 -29.98
C LYS A 254 -56.57 -135.48 -29.55
N LYS A 255 -56.28 -135.07 -28.31
CA LYS A 255 -55.21 -135.62 -27.44
C LYS A 255 -55.40 -135.29 -25.95
N SER A 256 -56.67 -135.24 -25.53
CA SER A 256 -57.06 -135.18 -24.11
C SER A 256 -56.41 -136.32 -23.30
N VAL A 257 -56.29 -136.14 -21.98
CA VAL A 257 -55.73 -137.10 -21.00
C VAL A 257 -54.19 -137.34 -21.09
N ARG A 258 -53.46 -136.75 -22.04
CA ARG A 258 -51.98 -136.61 -21.95
C ARG A 258 -51.49 -135.16 -21.82
N GLU A 259 -52.36 -134.17 -22.04
CA GLU A 259 -51.99 -132.76 -21.99
C GLU A 259 -51.91 -132.20 -20.55
N GLU A 260 -52.67 -132.75 -19.59
CA GLU A 260 -52.82 -132.16 -18.24
C GLU A 260 -51.52 -132.11 -17.43
N THR A 261 -50.76 -133.20 -17.38
CA THR A 261 -49.48 -133.23 -16.64
C THR A 261 -48.42 -132.33 -17.27
N ARG A 262 -48.53 -132.02 -18.57
CA ARG A 262 -47.63 -131.09 -19.28
C ARG A 262 -48.14 -129.64 -19.26
N ASN A 263 -49.43 -129.45 -19.06
CA ASN A 263 -50.04 -128.14 -18.86
C ASN A 263 -49.61 -127.50 -17.54
N ALA A 264 -49.49 -128.26 -16.45
CA ALA A 264 -49.03 -127.72 -15.17
C ALA A 264 -47.63 -127.07 -15.28
N GLU A 265 -46.70 -127.75 -15.95
CA GLU A 265 -45.35 -127.26 -16.28
C GLU A 265 -45.39 -126.03 -17.19
N ARG A 266 -46.13 -126.12 -18.31
CA ARG A 266 -46.29 -125.01 -19.28
C ARG A 266 -46.92 -123.76 -18.65
N LEU A 267 -47.95 -123.91 -17.81
CA LEU A 267 -48.63 -122.80 -17.13
C LEU A 267 -47.72 -122.11 -16.11
N ALA A 268 -46.89 -122.87 -15.38
CA ALA A 268 -45.89 -122.29 -14.48
C ALA A 268 -44.85 -121.46 -15.26
N MET A 269 -44.34 -121.99 -16.38
CA MET A 269 -43.35 -121.30 -17.19
C MET A 269 -43.94 -120.07 -17.90
N GLN A 270 -45.14 -120.17 -18.48
CA GLN A 270 -45.87 -119.04 -19.07
C GLN A 270 -46.23 -117.97 -18.02
N SER A 271 -46.55 -118.35 -16.78
CA SER A 271 -46.77 -117.40 -15.69
C SER A 271 -45.47 -116.69 -15.27
N PHE A 272 -44.31 -117.35 -15.40
CA PHE A 272 -43.01 -116.75 -15.11
C PHE A 272 -42.60 -115.78 -16.24
N GLU A 273 -42.76 -116.17 -17.50
CA GLU A 273 -42.53 -115.31 -18.67
C GLU A 273 -43.44 -114.08 -18.65
N ALA A 274 -44.74 -114.25 -18.37
CA ALA A 274 -45.69 -113.14 -18.26
C ALA A 274 -45.33 -112.16 -17.12
N LYS A 275 -44.94 -112.66 -15.94
CA LYS A 275 -44.46 -111.81 -14.84
C LYS A 275 -43.15 -111.11 -15.19
N THR A 276 -42.25 -111.76 -15.92
CA THR A 276 -40.99 -111.17 -16.40
C THR A 276 -41.24 -110.04 -17.40
N ALA A 277 -42.15 -110.24 -18.36
CA ALA A 277 -42.57 -109.21 -19.31
C ALA A 277 -43.20 -108.00 -18.61
N VAL A 278 -44.07 -108.22 -17.62
CA VAL A 278 -44.66 -107.15 -16.79
C VAL A 278 -43.57 -106.40 -16.02
N LEU A 279 -42.62 -107.09 -15.40
CA LEU A 279 -41.50 -106.47 -14.67
C LEU A 279 -40.62 -105.62 -15.61
N GLU A 280 -40.40 -106.07 -16.84
CA GLU A 280 -39.63 -105.34 -17.84
C GLU A 280 -40.37 -104.05 -18.28
N VAL A 281 -41.69 -104.10 -18.44
CA VAL A 281 -42.54 -102.93 -18.71
C VAL A 281 -42.50 -101.93 -17.54
N TYR A 282 -42.63 -102.39 -16.28
CA TYR A 282 -42.47 -101.53 -15.11
C TYR A 282 -41.06 -100.91 -15.03
N THR A 283 -40.02 -101.66 -15.37
CA THR A 283 -38.64 -101.14 -15.42
C THR A 283 -38.47 -100.06 -16.50
N LYS A 284 -39.08 -100.25 -17.68
CA LYS A 284 -39.10 -99.25 -18.76
C LYS A 284 -39.91 -98.01 -18.38
N ALA A 285 -41.01 -98.17 -17.65
CA ALA A 285 -41.81 -97.06 -17.12
C ALA A 285 -41.05 -96.25 -16.04
N PHE A 286 -40.42 -96.94 -15.07
CA PHE A 286 -39.63 -96.31 -14.01
C PHE A 286 -38.45 -95.49 -14.59
N LYS A 287 -37.73 -96.02 -15.57
CA LYS A 287 -36.66 -95.28 -16.28
C LYS A 287 -37.19 -94.02 -16.99
N LYS A 288 -38.42 -94.03 -17.54
CA LYS A 288 -39.06 -92.83 -18.09
C LYS A 288 -39.44 -91.83 -16.99
N MET A 289 -40.05 -92.28 -15.90
CA MET A 289 -40.38 -91.41 -14.75
C MET A 289 -39.14 -90.72 -14.17
N SER A 290 -38.05 -91.46 -13.95
CA SER A 290 -36.78 -90.87 -13.48
C SER A 290 -36.21 -89.84 -14.46
N LYS A 291 -36.25 -90.10 -15.77
CA LYS A 291 -35.83 -89.09 -16.77
C LYS A 291 -36.69 -87.83 -16.70
N HIS A 292 -38.02 -87.97 -16.62
CA HIS A 292 -38.93 -86.82 -16.54
C HIS A 292 -38.80 -86.05 -15.21
N PHE A 293 -38.53 -86.73 -14.10
CA PHE A 293 -38.24 -86.09 -12.81
C PHE A 293 -37.00 -85.19 -12.91
N ASN A 294 -35.89 -85.69 -13.47
CA ASN A 294 -34.67 -84.91 -13.65
C ASN A 294 -34.89 -83.71 -14.60
N GLN A 295 -35.70 -83.86 -15.65
CA GLN A 295 -36.09 -82.74 -16.52
C GLN A 295 -36.93 -81.70 -15.78
N MET A 296 -37.88 -82.12 -14.94
CA MET A 296 -38.73 -81.24 -14.13
C MET A 296 -37.92 -80.47 -13.08
N GLN A 297 -36.89 -81.09 -12.50
CA GLN A 297 -35.95 -80.43 -11.58
C GLN A 297 -35.14 -79.33 -12.30
N ALA A 298 -34.56 -79.62 -13.47
CA ALA A 298 -33.83 -78.62 -14.26
C ALA A 298 -34.73 -77.43 -14.69
N ILE A 299 -35.98 -77.69 -15.04
CA ILE A 299 -36.98 -76.63 -15.34
C ILE A 299 -37.26 -75.78 -14.09
N HIS A 300 -37.36 -76.40 -12.91
CA HIS A 300 -37.58 -75.68 -11.65
C HIS A 300 -36.41 -74.73 -11.31
N GLU A 301 -35.18 -75.17 -11.51
CA GLU A 301 -33.97 -74.34 -11.33
C GLU A 301 -33.94 -73.16 -12.31
N GLN A 302 -34.26 -73.38 -13.59
CA GLN A 302 -34.38 -72.30 -14.59
C GLN A 302 -35.47 -71.28 -14.24
N VAL A 303 -36.64 -71.74 -13.78
CA VAL A 303 -37.75 -70.86 -13.33
C VAL A 303 -37.34 -70.01 -12.12
N ASN A 304 -36.53 -70.54 -11.21
CA ASN A 304 -36.05 -69.77 -10.06
C ASN A 304 -34.97 -68.75 -10.44
N SER A 305 -34.10 -69.08 -11.40
CA SER A 305 -33.15 -68.13 -12.00
C SER A 305 -33.88 -66.97 -12.69
N ALA A 306 -34.87 -67.27 -13.53
CA ALA A 306 -35.67 -66.27 -14.23
C ALA A 306 -36.38 -65.28 -13.27
N LYS A 307 -36.89 -65.76 -12.13
CA LYS A 307 -37.49 -64.90 -11.09
C LYS A 307 -36.49 -63.94 -10.44
N SER A 308 -35.21 -64.31 -10.31
CA SER A 308 -34.18 -63.37 -9.84
C SER A 308 -33.96 -62.27 -10.87
N ILE A 309 -33.75 -62.65 -12.14
CA ILE A 309 -33.55 -61.72 -13.25
C ILE A 309 -34.74 -60.75 -13.39
N GLU A 310 -35.98 -61.23 -13.22
CA GLU A 310 -37.18 -60.39 -13.24
C GLU A 310 -37.20 -59.37 -12.08
N LYS A 311 -36.77 -59.76 -10.88
CA LYS A 311 -36.66 -58.89 -9.71
C LYS A 311 -35.58 -57.82 -9.92
N ASP A 312 -34.43 -58.21 -10.44
CA ASP A 312 -33.29 -57.32 -10.68
C ASP A 312 -33.59 -56.34 -11.82
N TYR A 313 -34.26 -56.80 -12.89
CA TYR A 313 -34.81 -55.94 -13.94
C TYR A 313 -35.79 -54.89 -13.39
N LYS A 314 -36.70 -55.26 -12.50
CA LYS A 314 -37.64 -54.31 -11.86
C LYS A 314 -36.90 -53.26 -11.02
N ALA A 315 -35.85 -53.66 -10.30
CA ALA A 315 -35.03 -52.74 -9.51
C ALA A 315 -34.24 -51.75 -10.38
N VAL A 316 -33.66 -52.21 -11.51
CA VAL A 316 -32.97 -51.33 -12.48
C VAL A 316 -33.96 -50.40 -13.19
N LYS A 317 -35.15 -50.90 -13.55
CA LYS A 317 -36.20 -50.11 -14.20
C LYS A 317 -36.74 -48.98 -13.31
N ALA A 318 -36.82 -49.20 -11.99
CA ALA A 318 -37.18 -48.15 -11.04
C ALA A 318 -36.13 -47.03 -11.05
N LYS A 319 -34.85 -47.36 -10.80
CA LYS A 319 -33.75 -46.38 -10.82
C LYS A 319 -33.69 -45.57 -12.11
N LEU A 320 -33.81 -46.22 -13.26
CA LEU A 320 -33.78 -45.55 -14.56
C LEU A 320 -34.99 -44.62 -14.80
N SER A 321 -36.09 -44.80 -14.06
CA SER A 321 -37.21 -43.85 -14.02
C SER A 321 -36.90 -42.64 -13.13
N ASP A 322 -36.24 -42.85 -11.98
CA ASP A 322 -35.86 -41.79 -11.04
C ASP A 322 -34.76 -40.90 -11.64
N ASP A 323 -33.72 -41.51 -12.23
CA ASP A 323 -32.66 -40.83 -12.99
C ASP A 323 -33.28 -39.95 -14.11
N GLY A 324 -34.29 -40.47 -14.81
CA GLY A 324 -35.03 -39.77 -15.87
C GLY A 324 -36.00 -38.67 -15.39
N LEU A 325 -36.15 -38.48 -14.08
CA LEU A 325 -36.77 -37.29 -13.47
C LEU A 325 -35.71 -36.25 -13.08
N ILE A 326 -34.57 -36.70 -12.56
CA ILE A 326 -33.41 -35.85 -12.23
C ILE A 326 -32.88 -35.15 -13.49
N ASP A 327 -32.68 -35.90 -14.58
CA ASP A 327 -32.20 -35.39 -15.87
C ASP A 327 -33.04 -34.20 -16.38
N LYS A 328 -34.37 -34.34 -16.36
CA LYS A 328 -35.33 -33.28 -16.72
C LYS A 328 -35.28 -32.07 -15.78
N SER A 329 -35.01 -32.30 -14.50
CA SER A 329 -34.82 -31.20 -13.53
C SER A 329 -33.50 -30.46 -13.72
N LEU A 330 -32.48 -31.12 -14.29
CA LEU A 330 -31.21 -30.49 -14.64
C LEU A 330 -31.32 -29.70 -15.95
N ASP A 331 -31.98 -30.24 -16.97
CA ASP A 331 -32.30 -29.51 -18.22
C ASP A 331 -33.07 -28.21 -17.94
N ALA A 332 -34.09 -28.26 -17.06
CA ALA A 332 -34.86 -27.08 -16.68
C ALA A 332 -33.98 -25.99 -16.03
N LYS A 333 -33.06 -26.38 -15.12
CA LYS A 333 -32.08 -25.46 -14.50
C LYS A 333 -31.06 -24.94 -15.50
N LEU A 334 -30.64 -25.75 -16.48
CA LEU A 334 -29.70 -25.36 -17.52
C LEU A 334 -30.30 -24.25 -18.41
N VAL A 335 -31.56 -24.37 -18.80
CA VAL A 335 -32.29 -23.32 -19.54
C VAL A 335 -32.42 -22.04 -18.70
N GLU A 336 -32.77 -22.15 -17.42
CA GLU A 336 -32.86 -20.99 -16.51
C GLU A 336 -31.51 -20.24 -16.39
N LEU A 337 -30.41 -20.98 -16.23
CA LEU A 337 -29.06 -20.42 -16.17
C LEU A 337 -28.63 -19.79 -17.50
N GLN A 338 -28.99 -20.37 -18.65
CA GLN A 338 -28.75 -19.75 -19.95
C GLN A 338 -29.51 -18.43 -20.12
N MET A 339 -30.77 -18.35 -19.68
CA MET A 339 -31.53 -17.09 -19.70
C MET A 339 -30.89 -16.02 -18.82
N LYS A 340 -30.46 -16.37 -17.60
CA LYS A 340 -29.72 -15.46 -16.70
C LYS A 340 -28.39 -14.99 -17.29
N ALA A 341 -27.63 -15.88 -17.91
CA ALA A 341 -26.37 -15.54 -18.57
C ALA A 341 -26.57 -14.56 -19.74
N GLN A 342 -27.64 -14.73 -20.54
CA GLN A 342 -27.98 -13.80 -21.61
C GLN A 342 -28.38 -12.42 -21.06
N GLN A 343 -29.21 -12.36 -20.02
CA GLN A 343 -29.59 -11.10 -19.36
C GLN A 343 -28.36 -10.33 -18.82
N LEU A 344 -27.42 -11.03 -18.18
CA LEU A 344 -26.18 -10.42 -17.69
C LEU A 344 -25.27 -9.92 -18.84
N ASN A 345 -25.21 -10.67 -19.95
CA ASN A 345 -24.45 -10.27 -21.14
C ASN A 345 -25.02 -9.00 -21.81
N ASP A 346 -26.35 -8.86 -21.85
CA ASP A 346 -27.00 -7.67 -22.42
C ASP A 346 -26.92 -6.46 -21.46
N LEU A 347 -26.99 -6.67 -20.15
CA LEU A 347 -26.69 -5.63 -19.16
C LEU A 347 -25.24 -5.14 -19.25
N LYS A 348 -24.27 -6.06 -19.44
CA LYS A 348 -22.85 -5.72 -19.62
C LYS A 348 -22.64 -4.77 -20.81
N LYS A 349 -23.24 -5.05 -21.97
CA LYS A 349 -23.17 -4.18 -23.17
C LYS A 349 -23.76 -2.79 -22.93
N LEU A 350 -24.74 -2.68 -22.04
CA LEU A 350 -25.38 -1.42 -21.69
C LEU A 350 -24.45 -0.56 -20.81
N LEU A 351 -23.82 -1.17 -19.81
CA LEU A 351 -22.79 -0.54 -18.97
C LEU A 351 -21.52 -0.18 -19.75
N GLU A 352 -21.11 -1.00 -20.72
CA GLU A 352 -19.97 -0.69 -21.61
C GLU A 352 -20.24 0.58 -22.44
N LYS A 353 -21.46 0.75 -22.96
CA LYS A 353 -21.85 2.00 -23.65
C LYS A 353 -21.92 3.21 -22.72
N GLU A 354 -22.39 3.04 -21.49
CA GLU A 354 -22.44 4.13 -20.51
C GLU A 354 -21.03 4.59 -20.09
N ARG A 355 -20.10 3.64 -19.91
CA ARG A 355 -18.66 3.91 -19.70
C ARG A 355 -18.09 4.71 -20.87
N ASP A 356 -18.35 4.28 -22.10
CA ASP A 356 -17.75 4.89 -23.29
C ASP A 356 -18.25 6.32 -23.50
N LEU A 357 -19.56 6.56 -23.31
CA LEU A 357 -20.15 7.91 -23.32
C LEU A 357 -19.49 8.84 -22.28
N LYS A 358 -19.37 8.38 -21.03
CA LYS A 358 -18.73 9.15 -19.95
C LYS A 358 -17.24 9.39 -20.20
N CYS A 359 -16.56 8.48 -20.89
CA CYS A 359 -15.17 8.64 -21.31
C CYS A 359 -15.02 9.73 -22.39
N GLU A 360 -15.93 9.77 -23.38
CA GLU A 360 -15.97 10.85 -24.37
C GLU A 360 -16.30 12.21 -23.74
N GLU A 361 -17.26 12.26 -22.81
CA GLU A 361 -17.62 13.47 -22.06
C GLU A 361 -16.42 14.00 -21.23
N ALA A 362 -15.79 13.16 -20.41
CA ALA A 362 -14.62 13.55 -19.63
C ALA A 362 -13.42 13.95 -20.51
N THR A 363 -13.22 13.28 -21.65
CA THR A 363 -12.18 13.64 -22.63
C THR A 363 -12.44 15.01 -23.25
N LYS A 364 -13.71 15.36 -23.49
CA LYS A 364 -14.11 16.68 -24.00
C LYS A 364 -13.89 17.79 -22.97
N GLU A 365 -14.26 17.55 -21.71
CA GLU A 365 -14.02 18.50 -20.60
C GLU A 365 -12.52 18.71 -20.34
N PHE A 366 -11.72 17.63 -20.36
CA PHE A 366 -10.26 17.71 -20.25
C PHE A 366 -9.64 18.57 -21.37
N ASN A 367 -10.04 18.35 -22.62
CA ASN A 367 -9.51 19.14 -23.75
C ASN A 367 -9.92 20.62 -23.66
N ASN A 368 -11.16 20.93 -23.28
CA ASN A 368 -11.60 22.31 -23.05
C ASN A 368 -10.75 22.98 -21.95
N THR A 369 -10.59 22.30 -20.82
CA THR A 369 -9.81 22.79 -19.66
C THR A 369 -8.34 23.02 -20.05
N LYS A 370 -7.75 22.09 -20.81
CA LYS A 370 -6.39 22.21 -21.33
C LYS A 370 -6.23 23.47 -22.19
N SER A 371 -7.13 23.72 -23.14
CA SER A 371 -7.07 24.92 -23.98
C SER A 371 -7.27 26.22 -23.18
N GLU A 372 -8.08 26.21 -22.12
CA GLU A 372 -8.20 27.36 -21.23
C GLU A 372 -6.88 27.62 -20.45
N VAL A 373 -6.25 26.57 -19.93
CA VAL A 373 -4.94 26.66 -19.26
C VAL A 373 -3.85 27.15 -20.22
N GLU A 374 -3.82 26.66 -21.47
CA GLU A 374 -2.90 27.12 -22.50
C GLU A 374 -3.11 28.61 -22.84
N SER A 375 -4.36 29.08 -22.91
CA SER A 375 -4.68 30.50 -23.10
C SER A 375 -4.23 31.35 -21.90
N ARG A 376 -4.55 30.94 -20.67
CA ARG A 376 -4.12 31.64 -19.44
C ARG A 376 -2.59 31.70 -19.32
N ARG A 377 -1.89 30.66 -19.76
CA ARG A 377 -0.42 30.60 -19.80
C ARG A 377 0.16 31.67 -20.74
N HIS A 378 -0.41 31.85 -21.93
CA HIS A 378 0.02 32.90 -22.86
C HIS A 378 -0.32 34.32 -22.35
N ASP A 379 -1.44 34.52 -21.66
CA ASP A 379 -1.72 35.79 -20.98
C ASP A 379 -0.69 36.13 -19.89
N LEU A 380 -0.23 35.12 -19.14
CA LEU A 380 0.83 35.28 -18.14
C LEU A 380 2.19 35.59 -18.80
N GLU A 381 2.57 34.88 -19.87
CA GLU A 381 3.77 35.22 -20.68
C GLU A 381 3.73 36.67 -21.21
N ALA A 382 2.55 37.15 -21.62
CA ALA A 382 2.35 38.51 -22.13
C ALA A 382 2.36 39.58 -21.02
N ARG A 383 2.01 39.21 -19.77
CA ARG A 383 2.18 40.07 -18.59
C ARG A 383 3.63 40.12 -18.13
N GLN A 384 4.31 38.97 -18.10
CA GLN A 384 5.72 38.86 -17.71
C GLN A 384 6.61 39.78 -18.57
N ARG A 385 6.47 39.73 -19.89
CA ARG A 385 7.20 40.61 -20.82
C ARG A 385 6.93 42.12 -20.60
N LYS A 386 5.75 42.49 -20.08
CA LYS A 386 5.44 43.88 -19.71
C LYS A 386 6.11 44.30 -18.40
N VAL A 387 6.20 43.40 -17.42
CA VAL A 387 6.94 43.64 -16.18
C VAL A 387 8.43 43.80 -16.46
N GLU A 388 9.00 42.92 -17.31
CA GLU A 388 10.40 43.00 -17.77
C GLU A 388 10.70 44.33 -18.47
N ALA A 389 9.80 44.79 -19.36
CA ALA A 389 9.94 46.11 -19.99
C ALA A 389 9.95 47.25 -18.95
N VAL A 390 9.01 47.26 -18.00
CA VAL A 390 8.97 48.28 -16.93
C VAL A 390 10.22 48.23 -16.05
N LEU A 391 10.76 47.05 -15.74
CA LEU A 391 12.02 46.93 -15.00
C LEU A 391 13.19 47.57 -15.75
N THR A 392 13.33 47.33 -17.05
CA THR A 392 14.40 47.98 -17.85
C THR A 392 14.23 49.50 -17.98
N GLU A 393 13.00 50.03 -17.93
CA GLU A 393 12.76 51.48 -17.80
C GLU A 393 13.17 52.02 -16.42
N VAL A 394 12.86 51.28 -15.33
CA VAL A 394 13.28 51.63 -13.96
C VAL A 394 14.80 51.62 -13.81
N ASP A 395 15.50 50.64 -14.37
CA ASP A 395 16.96 50.59 -14.38
C ASP A 395 17.56 51.77 -15.15
N ALA A 396 17.01 52.09 -16.32
CA ALA A 396 17.43 53.23 -17.14
C ALA A 396 17.15 54.59 -16.47
N ILE A 397 16.11 54.70 -15.64
CA ILE A 397 15.83 55.88 -14.80
C ILE A 397 16.82 55.95 -13.63
N THR A 398 17.06 54.82 -12.95
CA THR A 398 17.99 54.72 -11.81
C THR A 398 19.42 55.08 -12.22
N SER A 399 19.88 54.60 -13.37
CA SER A 399 21.16 54.97 -13.97
C SER A 399 21.27 56.50 -14.21
N LYS A 400 20.22 57.14 -14.75
CA LYS A 400 20.18 58.60 -14.94
C LYS A 400 20.21 59.36 -13.61
N ILE A 401 19.52 58.87 -12.59
CA ILE A 401 19.53 59.45 -11.23
C ILE A 401 20.95 59.41 -10.65
N ASN A 402 21.67 58.28 -10.80
CA ASN A 402 23.05 58.15 -10.33
C ASN A 402 24.00 59.14 -11.01
N VAL A 403 23.94 59.27 -12.35
CA VAL A 403 24.76 60.26 -13.10
C VAL A 403 24.44 61.71 -12.68
N VAL A 404 23.19 62.03 -12.36
CA VAL A 404 22.80 63.35 -11.83
C VAL A 404 23.35 63.57 -10.42
N ASN A 405 23.30 62.54 -9.56
CA ASN A 405 23.84 62.59 -8.20
C ASN A 405 25.36 62.76 -8.19
N GLU A 406 26.08 62.03 -9.03
CA GLU A 406 27.54 62.18 -9.24
C GLU A 406 27.90 63.59 -9.72
N SER A 407 27.16 64.11 -10.72
CA SER A 407 27.30 65.50 -11.19
C SER A 407 27.02 66.53 -10.08
N GLY A 408 26.06 66.24 -9.20
CA GLY A 408 25.74 67.03 -8.02
C GLY A 408 26.87 67.03 -7.00
N ALA A 409 27.37 65.84 -6.62
CA ALA A 409 28.48 65.66 -5.70
C ALA A 409 29.75 66.38 -6.20
N ALA A 410 30.10 66.24 -7.48
CA ALA A 410 31.24 66.94 -8.09
C ALA A 410 31.09 68.48 -8.09
N LYS A 411 29.86 69.00 -8.19
CA LYS A 411 29.58 70.45 -8.04
C LYS A 411 29.71 70.89 -6.58
N ILE A 412 29.20 70.10 -5.63
CA ILE A 412 29.32 70.36 -4.18
C ILE A 412 30.80 70.38 -3.78
N GLN A 413 31.60 69.40 -4.22
CA GLN A 413 33.03 69.32 -3.93
C GLN A 413 33.79 70.57 -4.42
N LYS A 414 33.48 71.06 -5.63
CA LYS A 414 34.06 72.32 -6.16
C LYS A 414 33.65 73.56 -5.35
N LEU A 415 32.43 73.58 -4.80
CA LEU A 415 31.98 74.66 -3.92
C LEU A 415 32.64 74.58 -2.53
N VAL A 416 32.90 73.37 -2.02
CA VAL A 416 33.66 73.16 -0.77
C VAL A 416 35.11 73.63 -0.94
N GLN A 417 35.81 73.16 -1.97
CA GLN A 417 37.18 73.61 -2.30
C GLN A 417 37.26 75.14 -2.42
N LYS A 418 36.30 75.76 -3.12
CA LYS A 418 36.29 77.23 -3.26
C LYS A 418 35.94 77.97 -1.96
N ARG A 419 35.20 77.35 -1.04
CA ARG A 419 34.96 77.88 0.30
C ARG A 419 36.23 77.79 1.17
N GLU A 420 36.98 76.70 1.05
CA GLU A 420 38.26 76.50 1.74
C GLU A 420 39.31 77.50 1.23
N GLU A 421 39.42 77.67 -0.10
CA GLU A 421 40.28 78.66 -0.75
C GLU A 421 39.97 80.11 -0.28
N ILE A 422 38.69 80.47 -0.12
CA ILE A 422 38.26 81.76 0.45
C ILE A 422 38.58 81.86 1.95
N ALA A 423 38.45 80.76 2.70
CA ALA A 423 38.77 80.74 4.13
C ALA A 423 40.28 80.89 4.38
N ASP A 424 41.13 80.28 3.55
CA ASP A 424 42.58 80.43 3.61
C ASP A 424 43.02 81.85 3.22
N GLN A 425 42.44 82.43 2.16
CA GLN A 425 42.65 83.86 1.83
C GLN A 425 42.23 84.78 2.98
N PHE A 426 41.10 84.50 3.64
CA PHE A 426 40.66 85.25 4.81
C PHE A 426 41.60 85.08 6.01
N GLN A 427 42.14 83.88 6.26
CA GLN A 427 43.14 83.67 7.32
C GLN A 427 44.48 84.32 7.01
N GLN A 428 44.94 84.32 5.76
CA GLN A 428 46.14 85.07 5.34
C GLN A 428 45.94 86.58 5.55
N TYR A 429 44.78 87.13 5.16
CA TYR A 429 44.43 88.53 5.41
C TYR A 429 44.33 88.85 6.90
N LYS A 430 43.67 87.99 7.68
CA LYS A 430 43.59 88.11 9.15
C LYS A 430 44.98 88.07 9.79
N ASN A 431 45.85 87.16 9.38
CA ASN A 431 47.21 87.05 9.89
C ASN A 431 48.06 88.29 9.52
N SER A 432 47.83 88.88 8.35
CA SER A 432 48.45 90.16 7.95
C SER A 432 47.94 91.36 8.76
N ILE A 433 46.67 91.36 9.16
CA ILE A 433 46.14 92.34 10.14
C ILE A 433 46.70 92.05 11.54
N GLN A 434 46.81 90.79 11.94
CA GLN A 434 47.24 90.39 13.27
C GLN A 434 48.75 90.62 13.49
N SER A 435 49.58 90.61 12.45
CA SER A 435 50.97 91.05 12.54
C SER A 435 51.11 92.58 12.66
N VAL A 436 50.24 93.34 11.99
CA VAL A 436 50.15 94.81 12.15
C VAL A 436 49.64 95.17 13.55
N LEU A 437 48.64 94.45 14.08
CA LEU A 437 48.17 94.62 15.47
C LEU A 437 49.23 94.22 16.48
N ALA A 438 49.95 93.11 16.28
CA ALA A 438 51.04 92.71 17.17
C ALA A 438 52.19 93.76 17.22
N ALA A 439 52.44 94.48 16.12
CA ALA A 439 53.37 95.61 16.09
C ALA A 439 52.86 96.84 16.88
N VAL A 440 51.55 96.97 17.08
CA VAL A 440 50.93 97.99 17.95
C VAL A 440 50.88 97.52 19.40
N ASP A 441 50.56 96.25 19.66
CA ASP A 441 50.52 95.67 21.01
C ASP A 441 51.91 95.61 21.67
N PHE A 442 52.98 95.43 20.88
CA PHE A 442 54.36 95.54 21.38
C PHE A 442 54.71 96.96 21.91
N LEU A 443 53.93 97.98 21.54
CA LEU A 443 54.05 99.35 22.07
C LEU A 443 53.12 99.62 23.28
N LEU A 444 52.22 98.69 23.63
CA LEU A 444 51.19 98.89 24.67
C LEU A 444 51.22 97.85 25.81
N ALA A 445 51.86 96.69 25.62
CA ALA A 445 51.87 95.58 26.59
C ALA A 445 52.86 95.77 27.77
N SER A 446 52.76 96.88 28.51
CA SER A 446 53.42 97.06 29.81
C SER A 446 52.39 97.02 30.96
N GLY A 447 51.77 95.85 31.21
CA GLY A 447 50.66 95.74 32.16
C GLY A 447 50.25 94.33 32.63
N SER A 448 50.83 93.89 33.75
CA SER A 448 50.30 93.04 34.84
C SER A 448 49.07 92.10 34.68
N SER A 449 49.28 90.83 35.09
CA SER A 449 48.46 89.98 36.00
C SER A 449 47.02 89.48 35.68
N ALA A 450 46.91 88.17 35.44
CA ALA A 450 46.15 87.12 36.18
C ALA A 450 44.61 87.19 36.47
N GLY A 451 43.88 86.08 36.21
CA GLY A 451 42.72 85.67 37.03
C GLY A 451 41.57 84.81 36.42
N LYS A 452 41.43 83.55 36.87
CA LYS A 452 40.19 82.73 37.13
C LYS A 452 38.91 82.84 36.21
N GLY A 453 38.54 81.75 35.52
CA GLY A 453 37.64 80.68 36.04
C GLY A 453 36.09 80.64 35.80
N VAL A 454 35.58 79.40 35.54
CA VAL A 454 34.30 78.76 36.02
C VAL A 454 32.96 78.92 35.22
N LEU A 455 32.07 77.91 35.38
CA LEU A 455 30.62 77.77 35.03
C LEU A 455 30.29 77.29 33.58
N PHE A 456 29.28 76.44 33.27
CA PHE A 456 28.15 75.75 33.97
C PHE A 456 28.22 74.20 33.76
N VAL A 457 27.48 73.24 34.38
CA VAL A 457 26.35 73.13 35.34
C VAL A 457 24.92 72.83 34.75
N GLY A 458 24.39 71.61 35.03
CA GLY A 458 22.98 71.14 34.85
C GLY A 458 22.70 70.30 33.57
N LEU A 459 21.79 69.30 33.50
CA LEU A 459 20.85 68.59 34.43
C LEU A 459 20.72 67.10 33.96
N GLY A 460 20.39 66.10 34.80
CA GLY A 460 19.03 65.54 35.05
C GLY A 460 18.53 64.65 33.89
N ILE A 461 18.18 63.35 34.05
CA ILE A 461 17.03 62.75 34.78
C ILE A 461 17.24 61.22 35.00
N GLU A 462 16.45 60.56 35.87
CA GLU A 462 16.61 59.18 36.37
C GLU A 462 15.62 58.11 35.81
N SER A 463 15.78 56.88 36.35
CA SER A 463 14.94 55.65 36.32
C SER A 463 15.35 54.56 35.30
N VAL A 464 15.68 53.28 35.61
CA VAL A 464 15.50 52.30 36.73
C VAL A 464 14.57 51.13 36.34
N CYS A 465 14.82 49.92 36.89
CA CYS A 465 14.14 48.62 36.72
C CYS A 465 14.54 47.77 35.48
N ILE A 466 14.66 46.42 35.54
CA ILE A 466 14.87 45.47 36.68
C ILE A 466 15.36 44.09 36.15
N ASP A 467 15.98 43.26 37.00
CA ASP A 467 16.33 41.81 36.95
C ASP A 467 16.85 41.15 35.64
N VAL A 468 17.92 40.32 35.56
CA VAL A 468 18.67 39.38 36.44
C VAL A 468 18.25 37.89 36.32
N CYS A 469 19.16 37.09 35.70
CA CYS A 469 19.27 35.61 35.75
C CYS A 469 18.11 34.75 35.18
N SER A 470 18.30 33.48 34.81
CA SER A 470 19.48 32.70 34.40
C SER A 470 19.00 31.35 33.81
N SER A 471 19.68 30.80 32.80
CA SER A 471 19.34 29.49 32.20
C SER A 471 20.55 28.56 32.20
N LEU A 472 20.52 27.51 33.03
CA LEU A 472 21.51 26.43 33.01
C LEU A 472 21.03 25.23 32.17
N VAL A 473 21.99 24.64 31.43
CA VAL A 473 22.10 23.21 31.10
C VAL A 473 20.91 22.55 30.38
N LYS A 474 21.17 22.13 29.13
CA LYS A 474 20.74 20.83 28.61
C LYS A 474 21.80 20.25 27.65
N MET A 475 22.41 19.14 28.07
CA MET A 475 23.22 18.26 27.24
C MET A 475 22.80 16.81 27.52
N CYS A 476 23.24 15.89 26.65
CA CYS A 476 22.95 14.45 26.67
C CYS A 476 21.49 14.07 26.38
N LEU A 477 21.24 13.67 25.13
CA LEU A 477 20.49 12.44 24.80
C LEU A 477 20.88 11.98 23.38
N PHE A 478 21.99 11.24 23.27
CA PHE A 478 22.27 10.42 22.09
C PHE A 478 21.49 9.11 22.27
N GLY A 479 20.59 8.79 21.35
CA GLY A 479 19.74 7.59 21.48
C GLY A 479 18.42 7.60 20.70
N VAL A 480 18.06 8.71 20.04
CA VAL A 480 16.85 8.79 19.19
C VAL A 480 17.25 9.35 17.82
N ARG A 481 17.15 8.53 16.76
CA ARG A 481 17.28 8.98 15.36
C ARG A 481 16.34 8.24 14.40
N GLU A 482 16.14 6.93 14.54
CA GLU A 482 15.22 6.17 13.67
C GLU A 482 13.74 6.50 13.92
N GLU A 483 13.27 6.48 15.18
CA GLU A 483 11.87 6.83 15.52
C GLU A 483 11.48 8.25 15.05
N GLN A 484 12.45 9.18 15.04
CA GLN A 484 12.18 10.59 14.77
C GLN A 484 11.87 10.86 13.29
N MET A 485 12.55 10.17 12.35
CA MET A 485 12.22 10.24 10.91
C MET A 485 10.90 9.53 10.57
N VAL A 486 10.58 8.45 11.27
CA VAL A 486 9.28 7.76 11.11
C VAL A 486 8.14 8.67 11.56
N SER A 487 8.28 9.37 12.70
CA SER A 487 7.30 10.38 13.13
C SER A 487 7.13 11.47 12.08
N GLN A 488 8.21 12.11 11.64
CA GLN A 488 8.16 13.18 10.63
C GLN A 488 7.41 12.75 9.35
N THR A 489 7.65 11.53 8.86
CA THR A 489 6.97 11.01 7.66
C THR A 489 5.48 10.77 7.89
N VAL A 490 5.12 10.20 9.05
CA VAL A 490 3.72 9.94 9.44
C VAL A 490 2.98 11.25 9.72
N ASP A 491 3.64 12.25 10.30
CA ASP A 491 3.06 13.55 10.64
C ASP A 491 2.88 14.44 9.40
N LEU A 492 3.80 14.38 8.42
CA LEU A 492 3.58 14.95 7.08
C LEU A 492 2.34 14.33 6.42
N LEU A 493 2.20 13.00 6.43
CA LEU A 493 1.05 12.34 5.81
C LEU A 493 -0.28 12.63 6.53
N LYS A 494 -0.29 12.84 7.85
CA LYS A 494 -1.49 13.33 8.57
C LYS A 494 -1.91 14.74 8.14
N ASN A 495 -0.96 15.58 7.71
CA ASN A 495 -1.25 16.93 7.22
C ASN A 495 -1.82 16.90 5.79
N GLU A 496 -1.29 16.03 4.92
CA GLU A 496 -1.78 15.83 3.54
C GLU A 496 -3.11 15.05 3.48
N LEU A 497 -3.32 14.09 4.40
CA LEU A 497 -4.53 13.28 4.53
C LEU A 497 -5.18 13.51 5.92
N PRO A 498 -5.75 14.70 6.19
CA PRO A 498 -6.32 15.02 7.49
C PRO A 498 -7.55 14.14 7.80
N LEU A 499 -7.48 13.43 8.92
CA LEU A 499 -8.52 12.49 9.35
C LEU A 499 -9.35 13.08 10.51
N GLU A 500 -10.53 13.59 10.18
CA GLU A 500 -11.52 14.00 11.17
C GLU A 500 -12.13 12.80 11.91
N GLN A 501 -11.78 12.67 13.18
CA GLN A 501 -12.36 11.72 14.14
C GLN A 501 -13.23 12.45 15.17
N GLN A 502 -14.27 11.80 15.67
CA GLN A 502 -15.22 12.40 16.62
C GLN A 502 -15.53 11.49 17.81
N SER A 503 -15.86 12.08 18.96
CA SER A 503 -16.37 11.34 20.12
C SER A 503 -17.82 10.93 19.84
N VAL A 504 -18.12 9.63 19.92
CA VAL A 504 -19.45 9.07 19.61
C VAL A 504 -20.13 8.59 20.89
N VAL A 505 -21.35 9.09 21.10
CA VAL A 505 -22.29 8.57 22.11
C VAL A 505 -23.31 7.71 21.39
N LEU A 506 -23.36 6.42 21.71
CA LEU A 506 -24.38 5.50 21.21
C LEU A 506 -25.72 5.78 21.92
N PRO A 507 -26.81 6.12 21.22
CA PRO A 507 -28.10 6.41 21.85
C PRO A 507 -28.77 5.13 22.40
N GLU A 508 -29.47 5.22 23.53
CA GLU A 508 -30.21 4.06 24.09
C GLU A 508 -31.52 3.77 23.34
N ASP A 509 -32.03 4.72 22.55
CA ASP A 509 -33.21 4.59 21.67
C ASP A 509 -32.87 4.05 20.26
N VAL A 510 -31.58 3.89 19.94
CA VAL A 510 -31.10 3.41 18.64
C VAL A 510 -30.43 2.05 18.81
N VAL A 511 -31.00 1.00 18.21
CA VAL A 511 -30.38 -0.34 18.26
C VAL A 511 -29.06 -0.31 17.48
N THR A 512 -27.96 -0.28 18.25
CA THR A 512 -26.60 -0.41 17.74
C THR A 512 -26.15 -1.86 17.86
N GLY A 513 -25.57 -2.42 16.81
CA GLY A 513 -24.88 -3.72 16.83
C GLY A 513 -23.37 -3.56 16.90
N LEU A 514 -22.68 -4.39 17.69
CA LEU A 514 -21.22 -4.48 17.70
C LEU A 514 -20.75 -5.52 16.69
N VAL A 515 -19.78 -5.18 15.86
CA VAL A 515 -19.12 -6.08 14.92
C VAL A 515 -17.64 -6.22 15.28
N LEU A 516 -17.23 -7.42 15.67
CA LEU A 516 -15.84 -7.80 15.93
C LEU A 516 -15.27 -8.45 14.67
N VAL A 517 -14.21 -7.88 14.09
CA VAL A 517 -13.57 -8.38 12.86
C VAL A 517 -12.26 -9.09 13.21
N ASP A 518 -12.23 -10.40 13.04
CA ASP A 518 -11.04 -11.27 13.06
C ASP A 518 -10.12 -11.11 14.28
N ILE A 519 -10.71 -10.90 15.46
CA ILE A 519 -9.97 -10.78 16.73
C ILE A 519 -9.62 -12.18 17.27
N ILE A 520 -8.89 -12.93 16.45
CA ILE A 520 -8.50 -14.33 16.60
C ILE A 520 -7.00 -14.49 16.79
N ASN A 521 -6.57 -15.63 17.34
CA ASN A 521 -5.16 -15.88 17.66
C ASN A 521 -4.24 -15.73 16.45
N GLY A 522 -4.66 -16.16 15.27
CA GLY A 522 -3.86 -16.16 14.04
C GLY A 522 -3.42 -14.78 13.54
N PHE A 523 -4.05 -13.70 14.02
CA PHE A 523 -3.66 -12.31 13.76
C PHE A 523 -3.25 -11.53 15.02
N CYS A 524 -3.70 -11.95 16.20
CA CYS A 524 -3.57 -11.16 17.43
C CYS A 524 -2.59 -11.72 18.48
N SER A 525 -2.40 -13.03 18.54
CA SER A 525 -1.67 -13.70 19.63
C SER A 525 -0.22 -13.97 19.23
N VAL A 526 0.74 -13.42 19.98
CA VAL A 526 2.17 -13.41 19.59
C VAL A 526 2.68 -14.81 19.23
N GLY A 527 3.13 -14.96 17.99
CA GLY A 527 3.68 -16.22 17.45
C GLY A 527 2.68 -17.36 17.19
N ALA A 528 1.36 -17.14 17.32
CA ALA A 528 0.36 -18.20 17.22
C ALA A 528 0.05 -18.69 15.78
N GLY A 529 0.40 -17.93 14.76
CA GLY A 529 0.15 -18.24 13.34
C GLY A 529 1.09 -17.48 12.41
N ASN A 530 0.99 -17.72 11.10
CA ASN A 530 1.91 -17.12 10.11
C ASN A 530 1.78 -15.60 10.00
N LEU A 531 0.56 -15.06 10.17
CA LEU A 531 0.23 -13.64 10.15
C LEU A 531 0.05 -13.03 11.54
N ALA A 532 0.38 -13.78 12.59
CA ALA A 532 0.38 -13.27 13.95
C ALA A 532 1.64 -12.42 14.22
N PRO A 533 1.58 -11.39 15.09
CA PRO A 533 2.74 -10.57 15.42
C PRO A 533 3.86 -11.45 16.02
N ARG A 534 5.11 -11.17 15.64
CA ARG A 534 6.28 -11.91 16.14
C ARG A 534 6.72 -11.46 17.54
N GLU A 535 6.35 -10.25 17.93
CA GLU A 535 6.63 -9.64 19.23
C GLU A 535 5.39 -8.88 19.77
N PRO A 536 5.30 -8.53 21.06
CA PRO A 536 4.13 -7.87 21.63
C PRO A 536 3.83 -6.50 21.00
N ASN A 537 2.76 -6.42 20.19
CA ASN A 537 2.37 -5.18 19.52
C ASN A 537 1.38 -4.34 20.37
N ARG A 538 1.71 -3.06 20.58
CA ARG A 538 0.92 -2.14 21.44
C ARG A 538 -0.45 -1.78 20.85
N GLN A 539 -0.58 -1.60 19.54
CA GLN A 539 -1.86 -1.26 18.90
C GLN A 539 -2.83 -2.44 18.98
N ILE A 540 -2.37 -3.64 18.63
CA ILE A 540 -3.15 -4.89 18.74
C ILE A 540 -3.57 -5.12 20.20
N THR A 541 -2.68 -4.90 21.17
CA THR A 541 -3.01 -5.02 22.60
C THR A 541 -4.09 -4.02 23.03
N GLY A 542 -4.02 -2.76 22.56
CA GLY A 542 -5.05 -1.74 22.80
C GLY A 542 -6.41 -2.13 22.20
N MET A 543 -6.40 -2.55 20.94
CA MET A 543 -7.57 -3.02 20.19
C MET A 543 -8.26 -4.21 20.89
N ILE A 544 -7.51 -5.20 21.39
CA ILE A 544 -8.07 -6.34 22.14
C ILE A 544 -8.76 -5.84 23.42
N ASN A 545 -8.13 -4.96 24.18
CA ASN A 545 -8.67 -4.44 25.44
C ASN A 545 -9.96 -3.64 25.22
N GLU A 546 -9.97 -2.75 24.23
CA GLU A 546 -11.15 -1.96 23.87
C GLU A 546 -12.28 -2.81 23.28
N SER A 547 -11.96 -3.81 22.46
CA SER A 547 -12.93 -4.76 21.94
C SER A 547 -13.54 -5.62 23.04
N ALA A 548 -12.74 -6.07 24.02
CA ALA A 548 -13.24 -6.80 25.19
C ALA A 548 -14.08 -5.90 26.13
N ARG A 549 -13.72 -4.62 26.29
CA ARG A 549 -14.52 -3.62 27.02
C ARG A 549 -15.89 -3.42 26.37
N LEU A 550 -15.92 -3.24 25.04
CA LEU A 550 -17.15 -3.05 24.27
C LEU A 550 -17.99 -4.34 24.23
N ALA A 551 -17.39 -5.50 24.00
CA ALA A 551 -18.10 -6.77 23.96
C ALA A 551 -18.81 -7.08 25.29
N ARG A 552 -18.14 -6.88 26.44
CA ARG A 552 -18.78 -6.98 27.76
C ARG A 552 -19.97 -6.03 27.87
N LEU A 553 -19.76 -4.75 27.57
CA LEU A 553 -20.76 -3.70 27.69
C LEU A 553 -22.00 -3.92 26.80
N PHE A 554 -21.82 -4.50 25.61
CA PHE A 554 -22.93 -4.91 24.73
C PHE A 554 -23.65 -6.17 25.26
N CYS A 555 -22.91 -7.19 25.72
CA CYS A 555 -23.51 -8.39 26.32
C CYS A 555 -24.24 -8.11 27.64
N ASP A 556 -23.72 -7.21 28.49
CA ASP A 556 -24.38 -6.78 29.73
C ASP A 556 -25.73 -6.08 29.44
N LYS A 557 -25.78 -5.26 28.39
CA LYS A 557 -27.01 -4.63 27.88
C LYS A 557 -27.86 -5.53 26.95
N LYS A 558 -27.40 -6.76 26.67
CA LYS A 558 -27.98 -7.71 25.69
C LYS A 558 -28.24 -7.10 24.30
N LEU A 559 -27.36 -6.19 23.87
CA LEU A 559 -27.34 -5.63 22.52
C LEU A 559 -26.75 -6.65 21.51
N PRO A 560 -27.09 -6.55 20.22
CA PRO A 560 -26.59 -7.48 19.21
C PRO A 560 -25.06 -7.42 19.06
N VAL A 561 -24.42 -8.58 19.03
CA VAL A 561 -22.99 -8.71 18.68
C VAL A 561 -22.86 -9.69 17.51
N LEU A 562 -21.97 -9.38 16.56
CA LEU A 562 -21.52 -10.28 15.49
C LEU A 562 -20.00 -10.36 15.54
N ALA A 563 -19.45 -11.58 15.52
CA ALA A 563 -18.03 -11.81 15.42
C ALA A 563 -17.70 -12.55 14.12
N PHE A 564 -16.85 -11.95 13.29
CA PHE A 564 -16.20 -12.62 12.17
C PHE A 564 -14.92 -13.29 12.65
N LEU A 565 -14.77 -14.57 12.31
CA LEU A 565 -13.60 -15.38 12.63
C LEU A 565 -13.07 -15.98 11.32
N ASP A 566 -11.91 -15.52 10.86
CA ASP A 566 -11.25 -16.14 9.72
C ASP A 566 -10.88 -17.62 9.96
N SER A 567 -10.97 -18.44 8.91
CA SER A 567 -11.14 -19.89 8.97
C SER A 567 -10.97 -20.57 7.59
N HIS A 568 -9.83 -20.38 6.93
CA HIS A 568 -9.53 -20.96 5.62
C HIS A 568 -9.43 -22.50 5.59
N GLN A 569 -9.63 -23.08 4.39
CA GLN A 569 -9.39 -24.49 4.11
C GLN A 569 -7.98 -24.70 3.51
N PRO A 570 -7.21 -25.73 3.89
CA PRO A 570 -5.83 -25.95 3.41
C PRO A 570 -5.65 -25.98 1.89
N ASN A 571 -6.71 -26.32 1.15
CA ASN A 571 -6.71 -26.48 -0.31
C ASN A 571 -7.30 -25.26 -1.06
N LYS A 572 -7.63 -24.17 -0.37
CA LYS A 572 -8.17 -22.92 -0.94
C LYS A 572 -7.31 -21.73 -0.44
N PRO A 573 -6.20 -21.40 -1.14
CA PRO A 573 -5.33 -20.28 -0.75
C PRO A 573 -6.01 -18.93 -0.99
N GLU A 574 -5.71 -17.95 -0.14
CA GLU A 574 -6.03 -16.54 -0.35
C GLU A 574 -4.76 -15.76 -0.69
N GLU A 575 -4.34 -15.81 -1.96
CA GLU A 575 -3.20 -15.05 -2.46
C GLU A 575 -3.45 -13.53 -2.30
N PRO A 576 -2.47 -12.72 -1.83
CA PRO A 576 -1.04 -13.04 -1.70
C PRO A 576 -0.62 -13.57 -0.30
N TYR A 577 -1.56 -13.94 0.57
CA TYR A 577 -1.26 -14.32 1.94
C TYR A 577 -0.76 -15.77 2.04
N PRO A 578 0.20 -16.07 2.95
CA PRO A 578 0.60 -17.44 3.24
C PRO A 578 -0.57 -18.21 3.88
N PRO A 579 -0.54 -19.56 3.90
CA PRO A 579 -1.50 -20.36 4.66
C PRO A 579 -1.55 -19.92 6.12
N HIS A 580 -2.73 -19.52 6.57
CA HIS A 580 -2.99 -18.93 7.89
C HIS A 580 -4.43 -19.25 8.31
N CYS A 581 -4.74 -19.15 9.61
CA CYS A 581 -6.10 -19.31 10.14
C CYS A 581 -6.80 -20.56 9.59
N ILE A 582 -6.10 -21.69 9.63
CA ILE A 582 -6.57 -22.95 9.03
C ILE A 582 -7.68 -23.56 9.90
N ALA A 583 -8.82 -23.87 9.31
CA ALA A 583 -9.99 -24.43 9.98
C ALA A 583 -9.63 -25.66 10.84
N GLY A 584 -9.82 -25.54 12.15
CA GLY A 584 -9.46 -26.57 13.14
C GLY A 584 -8.11 -26.38 13.84
N THR A 585 -7.35 -25.31 13.53
CA THR A 585 -6.21 -24.87 14.36
C THR A 585 -6.64 -23.75 15.33
N GLU A 586 -5.89 -23.61 16.42
CA GLU A 586 -6.09 -22.57 17.44
C GLU A 586 -5.98 -21.13 16.88
N GLU A 587 -5.36 -20.94 15.71
CA GLU A 587 -5.32 -19.65 15.00
C GLU A 587 -6.72 -19.09 14.78
N THR A 588 -7.69 -19.97 14.48
CA THR A 588 -9.09 -19.63 14.15
C THR A 588 -9.96 -19.36 15.37
N ASN A 589 -9.42 -19.49 16.58
CA ASN A 589 -10.15 -19.26 17.82
C ASN A 589 -9.97 -17.82 18.30
N LEU A 590 -11.00 -17.27 18.95
CA LEU A 590 -10.95 -15.93 19.54
C LEU A 590 -9.81 -15.81 20.55
N VAL A 591 -9.22 -14.61 20.64
CA VAL A 591 -8.22 -14.31 21.68
C VAL A 591 -8.80 -14.56 23.08
N PRO A 592 -7.99 -14.98 24.07
CA PRO A 592 -8.48 -15.31 25.42
C PRO A 592 -9.31 -14.22 26.12
N ALA A 593 -9.09 -12.95 25.77
CA ALA A 593 -9.87 -11.82 26.29
C ALA A 593 -11.33 -11.77 25.79
N LEU A 594 -11.65 -12.45 24.68
CA LEU A 594 -12.96 -12.46 24.02
C LEU A 594 -13.67 -13.81 24.03
N GLN A 595 -13.01 -14.94 24.34
CA GLN A 595 -13.61 -16.29 24.34
C GLN A 595 -14.91 -16.42 25.16
N PHE A 596 -15.16 -15.55 26.13
CA PHE A 596 -16.42 -15.52 26.88
C PHE A 596 -17.66 -15.28 25.99
N ILE A 597 -17.52 -14.58 24.86
CA ILE A 597 -18.65 -14.24 23.97
C ILE A 597 -19.25 -15.46 23.28
N GLU A 598 -18.51 -16.58 23.17
CA GLU A 598 -18.98 -17.83 22.56
C GLU A 598 -20.16 -18.46 23.30
N ASN A 599 -20.43 -18.02 24.53
CA ASN A 599 -21.49 -18.51 25.41
C ASN A 599 -22.62 -17.48 25.65
N GLU A 600 -22.55 -16.30 25.04
CA GLU A 600 -23.52 -15.20 25.25
C GLU A 600 -24.64 -15.24 24.19
N PRO A 601 -25.94 -15.26 24.59
CA PRO A 601 -27.05 -15.53 23.67
C PRO A 601 -27.37 -14.40 22.69
N ASN A 602 -26.79 -13.21 22.89
CA ASN A 602 -26.91 -12.06 21.99
C ASN A 602 -25.76 -11.96 20.97
N VAL A 603 -24.86 -12.97 20.93
CA VAL A 603 -23.70 -13.03 20.03
C VAL A 603 -23.98 -13.99 18.88
N THR A 604 -23.70 -13.54 17.66
CA THR A 604 -23.63 -14.38 16.46
C THR A 604 -22.16 -14.56 16.08
N ILE A 605 -21.73 -15.78 15.77
CA ILE A 605 -20.38 -16.08 15.29
C ILE A 605 -20.48 -16.56 13.84
N GLN A 606 -19.79 -15.87 12.94
CA GLN A 606 -19.70 -16.21 11.52
C GLN A 606 -18.24 -16.53 11.18
N ARG A 607 -17.96 -17.79 10.86
CA ARG A 607 -16.66 -18.18 10.30
C ARG A 607 -16.65 -17.88 8.80
N LYS A 608 -15.57 -17.26 8.31
CA LYS A 608 -15.38 -16.88 6.90
C LYS A 608 -14.07 -17.45 6.35
N ASP A 609 -14.00 -17.60 5.04
CA ASP A 609 -12.80 -18.07 4.32
C ASP A 609 -12.32 -17.05 3.27
N CYS A 610 -12.54 -15.77 3.56
CA CYS A 610 -11.98 -14.60 2.88
C CYS A 610 -12.00 -13.36 3.78
N PHE A 611 -11.19 -12.34 3.47
CA PHE A 611 -11.08 -11.11 4.28
C PHE A 611 -12.41 -10.36 4.52
N ASP A 612 -13.30 -10.23 3.53
CA ASP A 612 -14.53 -9.42 3.64
C ASP A 612 -15.68 -10.17 4.35
N GLY A 613 -16.05 -9.73 5.55
CA GLY A 613 -17.14 -10.30 6.34
C GLY A 613 -18.54 -10.22 5.71
N PHE A 614 -18.80 -9.32 4.75
CA PHE A 614 -20.06 -9.25 4.02
C PHE A 614 -20.16 -10.41 3.02
N PHE A 615 -19.11 -10.66 2.24
CA PHE A 615 -19.06 -11.79 1.30
C PHE A 615 -18.91 -13.13 2.04
N GLY A 616 -18.09 -13.18 3.09
CA GLY A 616 -17.94 -14.31 4.00
C GLY A 616 -19.19 -14.64 4.84
N SER A 617 -20.26 -13.85 4.73
CA SER A 617 -21.59 -14.14 5.30
C SER A 617 -22.55 -14.82 4.31
N ILE A 618 -22.20 -14.95 3.03
CA ILE A 618 -23.07 -15.56 2.01
C ILE A 618 -23.04 -17.09 2.14
N LYS A 619 -24.21 -17.73 2.11
CA LYS A 619 -24.35 -19.20 2.12
C LYS A 619 -24.64 -19.76 0.72
N ASP A 620 -24.53 -21.08 0.59
CA ASP A 620 -24.84 -21.84 -0.64
C ASP A 620 -26.27 -21.63 -1.18
N ASP A 621 -27.22 -21.25 -0.32
CA ASP A 621 -28.62 -20.94 -0.68
C ASP A 621 -28.83 -19.49 -1.16
N GLY A 622 -27.80 -18.64 -1.11
CA GLY A 622 -27.84 -17.22 -1.44
C GLY A 622 -28.35 -16.31 -0.32
N SER A 623 -28.66 -16.83 0.87
CA SER A 623 -28.89 -16.02 2.07
C SER A 623 -27.58 -15.40 2.58
N ASN A 624 -27.67 -14.37 3.43
CA ASN A 624 -26.51 -13.69 3.98
C ASN A 624 -26.69 -13.43 5.48
N VAL A 625 -25.82 -14.04 6.31
CA VAL A 625 -25.93 -14.03 7.78
C VAL A 625 -25.90 -12.62 8.37
N PHE A 626 -25.04 -11.73 7.86
CA PHE A 626 -24.96 -10.35 8.31
C PHE A 626 -26.22 -9.54 7.91
N VAL A 627 -26.73 -9.73 6.69
CA VAL A 627 -27.98 -9.11 6.24
C VAL A 627 -29.17 -9.54 7.11
N ASP A 628 -29.25 -10.83 7.45
CA ASP A 628 -30.30 -11.37 8.31
C ASP A 628 -30.13 -10.90 9.76
N TRP A 629 -28.91 -10.84 10.28
CA TRP A 629 -28.59 -10.32 11.62
C TRP A 629 -28.97 -8.85 11.79
N VAL A 630 -28.68 -7.99 10.80
CA VAL A 630 -29.11 -6.58 10.80
C VAL A 630 -30.64 -6.46 10.83
N LYS A 631 -31.35 -7.24 10.02
CA LYS A 631 -32.82 -7.17 9.91
C LYS A 631 -33.54 -7.71 11.13
N ASN A 632 -33.14 -8.90 11.60
CA ASN A 632 -33.80 -9.59 12.71
C ASN A 632 -33.63 -8.86 14.05
N ASN A 633 -32.53 -8.12 14.22
CA ASN A 633 -32.28 -7.27 15.37
C ASN A 633 -32.69 -5.79 15.16
N HIS A 634 -33.26 -5.44 14.00
CA HIS A 634 -33.65 -4.06 13.63
C HIS A 634 -32.54 -3.01 13.79
N ILE A 635 -31.32 -3.38 13.43
CA ILE A 635 -30.11 -2.59 13.70
C ILE A 635 -30.10 -1.32 12.83
N LYS A 636 -29.96 -0.17 13.49
CA LYS A 636 -29.88 1.18 12.87
C LYS A 636 -28.45 1.71 12.77
N ALA A 637 -27.55 1.27 13.64
CA ALA A 637 -26.14 1.62 13.58
C ALA A 637 -25.28 0.39 13.83
N ILE A 638 -24.12 0.28 13.18
CA ILE A 638 -23.09 -0.69 13.60
C ILE A 638 -21.85 0.01 14.11
N LEU A 639 -21.24 -0.57 15.14
CA LEU A 639 -19.93 -0.22 15.66
C LEU A 639 -18.94 -1.33 15.27
N VAL A 640 -17.94 -1.00 14.46
CA VAL A 640 -16.95 -1.93 13.93
C VAL A 640 -15.61 -1.75 14.65
N VAL A 641 -15.05 -2.87 15.11
CA VAL A 641 -13.74 -2.99 15.78
C VAL A 641 -13.03 -4.25 15.29
N GLY A 642 -11.70 -4.26 15.30
CA GLY A 642 -10.90 -5.43 14.91
C GLY A 642 -9.73 -5.16 13.97
N ILE A 643 -9.31 -6.22 13.29
CA ILE A 643 -8.06 -6.32 12.51
C ILE A 643 -8.33 -6.99 11.16
N CYS A 644 -7.67 -6.63 10.05
CA CYS A 644 -6.83 -5.46 9.84
C CYS A 644 -7.66 -4.23 9.47
N THR A 645 -7.28 -3.06 10.00
CA THR A 645 -7.98 -1.76 9.84
C THR A 645 -8.21 -1.40 8.38
N ASP A 646 -7.25 -1.74 7.52
CA ASP A 646 -7.13 -1.38 6.12
C ASP A 646 -7.36 -2.56 5.16
N ILE A 647 -7.68 -3.75 5.69
CA ILE A 647 -8.07 -4.95 4.93
C ILE A 647 -9.46 -5.40 5.45
N CYS A 648 -9.56 -6.48 6.25
CA CYS A 648 -10.83 -7.07 6.70
C CYS A 648 -11.86 -6.06 7.24
N VAL A 649 -11.42 -5.06 8.02
CA VAL A 649 -12.29 -3.99 8.55
C VAL A 649 -12.72 -3.03 7.42
N LEU A 650 -11.79 -2.59 6.58
CA LEU A 650 -12.07 -1.64 5.49
C LEU A 650 -12.97 -2.24 4.42
N ASP A 651 -12.68 -3.47 3.98
CA ASP A 651 -13.47 -4.17 2.96
C ASP A 651 -14.89 -4.45 3.47
N PHE A 652 -15.02 -4.99 4.69
CA PHE A 652 -16.33 -5.18 5.33
C PHE A 652 -17.12 -3.87 5.42
N VAL A 653 -16.48 -2.75 5.80
CA VAL A 653 -17.12 -1.43 5.85
C VAL A 653 -17.52 -0.94 4.46
N CYS A 654 -16.66 -1.11 3.45
CA CYS A 654 -16.94 -0.73 2.06
C CYS A 654 -18.12 -1.52 1.48
N SER A 655 -18.15 -2.83 1.67
CA SER A 655 -19.23 -3.71 1.21
C SER A 655 -20.53 -3.48 2.00
N THR A 656 -20.44 -3.27 3.31
CA THR A 656 -21.59 -2.90 4.15
C THR A 656 -22.22 -1.58 3.71
N ILE A 657 -21.43 -0.52 3.52
CA ILE A 657 -21.96 0.77 3.03
C ILE A 657 -22.57 0.60 1.63
N SER A 658 -21.93 -0.17 0.74
CA SER A 658 -22.44 -0.45 -0.60
C SER A 658 -23.78 -1.21 -0.57
N ALA A 659 -23.94 -2.16 0.34
CA ALA A 659 -25.17 -2.93 0.54
C ALA A 659 -26.28 -2.08 1.20
N ARG A 660 -25.93 -1.25 2.20
CA ARG A 660 -26.82 -0.25 2.81
C ARG A 660 -27.37 0.72 1.77
N ASN A 661 -26.49 1.29 0.93
CA ASN A 661 -26.87 2.25 -0.11
C ASN A 661 -27.75 1.62 -1.22
N ARG A 662 -27.76 0.28 -1.36
CA ARG A 662 -28.71 -0.47 -2.21
C ARG A 662 -29.96 -0.97 -1.48
N GLY A 663 -30.15 -0.61 -0.21
CA GLY A 663 -31.31 -0.99 0.60
C GLY A 663 -31.30 -2.42 1.13
N PHE A 664 -30.24 -3.21 0.90
CA PHE A 664 -30.17 -4.60 1.36
C PHE A 664 -30.16 -4.71 2.90
N LEU A 665 -29.65 -3.68 3.60
CA LEU A 665 -29.44 -3.64 5.04
C LEU A 665 -30.43 -2.75 5.80
N ALA A 666 -31.55 -2.31 5.20
CA ALA A 666 -32.54 -1.53 5.93
C ALA A 666 -33.00 -2.27 7.22
N PRO A 667 -33.03 -1.61 8.41
CA PRO A 667 -33.04 -0.16 8.64
C PRO A 667 -31.67 0.47 8.99
N LEU A 668 -30.53 -0.14 8.61
CA LEU A 668 -29.21 0.39 8.89
C LEU A 668 -29.01 1.80 8.29
N GLU A 669 -28.74 2.77 9.15
CA GLU A 669 -28.44 4.16 8.84
C GLU A 669 -26.92 4.39 8.95
N ASP A 670 -26.31 4.12 10.11
CA ASP A 670 -24.91 4.47 10.39
C ASP A 670 -23.93 3.28 10.41
N VAL A 671 -22.70 3.54 9.95
CA VAL A 671 -21.56 2.61 10.05
C VAL A 671 -20.42 3.36 10.74
N ILE A 672 -20.09 2.96 11.96
CA ILE A 672 -19.11 3.60 12.83
C ILE A 672 -17.88 2.69 12.94
N VAL A 673 -16.68 3.22 12.70
CA VAL A 673 -15.40 2.51 12.92
C VAL A 673 -14.68 3.19 14.06
N TYR A 674 -14.31 2.42 15.10
CA TYR A 674 -13.65 2.98 16.28
C TYR A 674 -12.14 2.79 16.19
N SER A 675 -11.40 3.88 16.03
CA SER A 675 -9.96 3.85 15.73
C SER A 675 -9.13 3.16 16.81
N HIS A 676 -9.38 3.44 18.09
CA HIS A 676 -8.73 2.72 19.20
C HIS A 676 -9.23 1.29 19.41
N GLY A 677 -10.37 0.93 18.83
CA GLY A 677 -10.85 -0.44 18.69
C GLY A 677 -10.38 -1.14 17.41
N CYS A 678 -9.50 -0.54 16.61
CA CYS A 678 -8.95 -1.13 15.39
C CYS A 678 -7.41 -1.24 15.44
N ALA A 679 -6.87 -2.28 14.83
CA ALA A 679 -5.43 -2.43 14.62
C ALA A 679 -5.12 -2.97 13.22
N THR A 680 -3.86 -2.93 12.83
CA THR A 680 -3.33 -3.64 11.66
C THR A 680 -1.96 -4.23 12.01
N PHE A 681 -1.30 -4.97 11.12
CA PHE A 681 0.03 -5.54 11.39
C PHE A 681 1.16 -4.58 10.99
N ASP A 682 2.39 -4.91 11.39
CA ASP A 682 3.60 -4.17 11.01
C ASP A 682 4.57 -5.06 10.22
N VAL A 683 4.92 -4.65 9.00
CA VAL A 683 6.05 -5.18 8.22
C VAL A 683 6.92 -4.00 7.79
N PRO A 684 7.95 -3.63 8.57
CA PRO A 684 8.87 -2.57 8.21
C PRO A 684 9.54 -2.80 6.85
N LEU A 685 9.91 -1.72 6.15
CA LEU A 685 10.51 -1.78 4.81
C LEU A 685 11.76 -2.67 4.75
N HIS A 686 12.56 -2.74 5.83
CA HIS A 686 13.74 -3.61 5.89
C HIS A 686 13.37 -5.09 6.04
N VAL A 687 12.22 -5.43 6.63
CA VAL A 687 11.70 -6.82 6.70
C VAL A 687 11.16 -7.23 5.33
N ALA A 688 10.35 -6.37 4.71
CA ALA A 688 9.78 -6.62 3.37
C ALA A 688 10.87 -6.84 2.31
N ARG A 689 11.89 -5.96 2.25
CA ARG A 689 13.03 -6.08 1.32
C ARG A 689 13.77 -7.42 1.42
N ASN A 690 13.82 -8.01 2.62
CA ASN A 690 14.50 -9.28 2.89
C ASN A 690 13.57 -10.50 2.79
N THR A 691 12.26 -10.30 2.56
CA THR A 691 11.25 -11.37 2.56
C THR A 691 10.58 -11.48 1.19
N LYS A 692 11.00 -12.47 0.39
CA LYS A 692 10.52 -12.64 -0.99
C LYS A 692 8.99 -12.72 -1.06
N GLY A 693 8.38 -11.72 -1.71
CA GLY A 693 6.93 -11.62 -1.89
C GLY A 693 6.18 -10.77 -0.85
N ALA A 694 6.84 -10.37 0.24
CA ALA A 694 6.23 -9.48 1.23
C ALA A 694 6.25 -8.02 0.75
N LEU A 695 5.14 -7.31 0.98
CA LEU A 695 5.06 -5.86 0.80
C LEU A 695 5.40 -5.15 2.13
N ALA A 696 5.93 -3.92 2.03
CA ALA A 696 6.15 -3.09 3.20
C ALA A 696 4.80 -2.56 3.72
N HIS A 697 4.54 -2.78 5.01
CA HIS A 697 3.27 -2.50 5.66
C HIS A 697 3.50 -1.80 7.01
N PRO A 698 3.91 -0.51 7.02
CA PRO A 698 4.16 0.24 8.25
C PRO A 698 2.85 0.54 9.00
N GLN A 699 2.68 -0.04 10.20
CA GLN A 699 1.41 -0.13 10.93
C GLN A 699 0.70 1.22 11.12
N LEU A 700 1.42 2.26 11.59
CA LEU A 700 0.83 3.57 11.88
C LEU A 700 0.30 4.27 10.63
N LEU A 701 0.99 4.10 9.50
CA LEU A 701 0.59 4.66 8.21
C LEU A 701 -0.63 3.90 7.66
N MET A 702 -0.56 2.58 7.59
CA MET A 702 -1.63 1.76 7.01
C MET A 702 -2.93 1.85 7.81
N HIS A 703 -2.86 1.89 9.14
CA HIS A 703 -4.01 2.16 10.00
C HIS A 703 -4.66 3.52 9.72
N HIS A 704 -3.87 4.60 9.56
CA HIS A 704 -4.39 5.93 9.21
C HIS A 704 -5.05 5.94 7.83
N VAL A 705 -4.42 5.30 6.83
CA VAL A 705 -4.95 5.17 5.47
C VAL A 705 -6.27 4.36 5.46
N GLY A 706 -6.36 3.26 6.21
CA GLY A 706 -7.58 2.45 6.33
C GLY A 706 -8.75 3.26 6.89
N LEU A 707 -8.54 3.98 7.99
CA LEU A 707 -9.56 4.86 8.58
C LEU A 707 -9.94 6.01 7.65
N TYR A 708 -8.98 6.60 6.94
CA TYR A 708 -9.22 7.66 5.95
C TYR A 708 -10.05 7.15 4.75
N MET A 709 -9.75 5.96 4.24
CA MET A 709 -10.54 5.32 3.19
C MET A 709 -11.96 4.98 3.66
N ALA A 710 -12.12 4.49 4.89
CA ALA A 710 -13.44 4.24 5.49
C ALA A 710 -14.26 5.53 5.63
N LYS A 711 -13.67 6.62 6.16
CA LYS A 711 -14.27 7.97 6.19
C LYS A 711 -14.67 8.41 4.78
N GLY A 712 -13.79 8.23 3.80
CA GLY A 712 -14.02 8.55 2.39
C GLY A 712 -15.14 7.74 1.70
N ARG A 713 -15.57 6.61 2.26
CA ARG A 713 -16.77 5.89 1.81
C ARG A 713 -18.04 6.28 2.59
N GLY A 714 -17.93 7.11 3.62
CA GLY A 714 -19.06 7.56 4.44
C GLY A 714 -19.23 6.76 5.74
N ALA A 715 -18.16 6.17 6.28
CA ALA A 715 -18.15 5.69 7.67
C ALA A 715 -17.88 6.85 8.65
N ILE A 716 -18.46 6.77 9.84
CA ILE A 716 -18.14 7.64 10.97
C ILE A 716 -16.89 7.10 11.65
N ILE A 717 -15.80 7.88 11.71
CA ILE A 717 -14.60 7.47 12.45
C ILE A 717 -14.67 8.03 13.87
N ALA A 718 -14.75 7.13 14.84
CA ALA A 718 -14.77 7.47 16.25
C ALA A 718 -13.36 7.38 16.86
N ASN A 719 -12.95 8.39 17.63
CA ASN A 719 -11.77 8.30 18.51
C ASN A 719 -12.13 7.99 19.98
N GLU A 720 -13.39 8.18 20.35
CA GLU A 720 -13.97 7.79 21.64
C GLU A 720 -15.35 7.19 21.43
N VAL A 721 -15.72 6.16 22.21
CA VAL A 721 -17.05 5.55 22.16
C VAL A 721 -17.60 5.33 23.57
N SER A 722 -18.79 5.89 23.81
CA SER A 722 -19.54 5.80 25.06
C SER A 722 -21.01 5.44 24.82
N LEU A 723 -21.68 4.91 25.84
CA LEU A 723 -23.11 4.53 25.82
C LEU A 723 -24.00 5.43 26.70
N VAL A 724 -23.40 6.45 27.32
CA VAL A 724 -24.07 7.46 28.14
C VAL A 724 -23.28 8.75 27.97
N ALA A 725 -23.95 9.86 27.66
CA ALA A 725 -23.29 11.16 27.59
C ALA A 725 -22.62 11.48 28.94
N PRO A 726 -21.38 12.00 28.96
CA PRO A 726 -20.71 12.32 30.22
C PRO A 726 -21.54 13.33 31.00
N LYS A 727 -21.84 13.01 32.27
CA LYS A 727 -22.45 13.97 33.19
C LYS A 727 -21.54 15.20 33.23
N LYS A 728 -22.07 16.37 32.84
CA LYS A 728 -21.35 17.62 33.01
C LYS A 728 -20.99 17.80 34.49
N PRO A 729 -19.76 18.22 34.81
CA PRO A 729 -19.33 18.47 36.19
C PRO A 729 -20.08 19.65 36.82
#